data_AF-A9IAK8-F1
#
_entry.id   AF-A9IAK8-F1
#
_cell.length_a   1.000
_cell.length_b   1.000
_cell.length_c   1.000
_cell.angle_alpha   90.00
_cell.angle_beta   90.00
_cell.angle_gamma   90.00
#
_symmetry.space_group_name_H-M   'P 1'
#
loop_
_entity.id
_entity.type
_entity.pdbx_description
1 polymer ?
#
loop_
_entity_poly.entity_id
_entity_poly.type
_entity_poly.pdbx_seq_one_letter_code
_entity_poly.pdbx_strand_id
1 'polypeptide(L)'
;MLRLLDYGKPAPFGETIGRPRHLAWPLNAYRVTLPRVLDDGNGLNAFERVILKLLDAAGRMDADALAAETRIPLDLVKSVLLRLQDKDLIDEHNAVIEREREDERAPVFVTALVFRELATGRILPFLHRLDDTNPMRKKECEDKDFRVIRWDGDRRKAIPAPRDVIRTLRAMKKRSSAFGQDSKMPAVQQITIVAEPELLHLDCPIAIQKSDGEFRIADPFGNGFSLILENAFEKLLEQDESLSKWLHGWKQSLSTPRPEKQDATPKEPFDNDANRQRYPKLVANLRPLRNSPFRSIAQIHAAIEWALFYTCCRRPVDSVIARLKFTTQDQHAALLEQAAKALGLEQPPIGFRPIREGKLREFEDGGAFQETVLAIALLQAQDDALHPLRRVAAAYSDLITRLFAINAKRNEKGHGKGGADAPQQALTDDSFMREVVHALVPGIVFTDTPPTAPDKDEQGDALLDARTSIQEEFGHQLFNRLGANLQDRLVHAERFFQSCHDGDDALAYVRDLYAAIQSSFERALTGRLPSDTSDAQLKDTAERKAVEAGFCEGLSESLRTVKTSAVRQALQGGSQTLGACVLAWLLVSDADELAAIHDTQPSLIGDMANLIARRGHGNEPLPLPKENIAQLRKAAFTTIRTLMES
;
A
#
# COMPACT_ATOMS: atom_id res chain seq x y z
N MET A 1 -33.86 13.54 21.08
CA MET A 1 -33.07 12.82 22.12
C MET A 1 -32.85 11.41 21.60
N LEU A 2 -31.60 11.08 21.28
CA LEU A 2 -31.21 9.81 20.70
C LEU A 2 -31.03 8.76 21.79
N ARG A 3 -31.57 7.56 21.57
CA ARG A 3 -31.30 6.37 22.40
C ARG A 3 -30.11 5.61 21.81
N LEU A 4 -28.97 5.68 22.50
CA LEU A 4 -27.73 5.04 22.11
C LEU A 4 -27.45 3.82 22.99
N LEU A 5 -26.92 2.76 22.41
CA LEU A 5 -26.35 1.63 23.15
C LEU A 5 -25.06 2.07 23.83
N ASP A 6 -24.91 1.73 25.11
CA ASP A 6 -23.75 2.10 25.92
C ASP A 6 -22.85 0.88 26.16
N TYR A 7 -21.82 0.77 25.32
CA TYR A 7 -20.75 -0.23 25.44
C TYR A 7 -19.44 0.39 25.95
N GLY A 8 -19.51 1.57 26.57
CA GLY A 8 -18.35 2.36 26.99
C GLY A 8 -17.90 3.36 25.93
N LYS A 9 -16.72 3.96 26.15
CA LYS A 9 -16.10 4.93 25.25
C LYS A 9 -14.87 4.31 24.58
N PRO A 10 -15.04 3.53 23.49
CA PRO A 10 -13.89 3.00 22.76
C PRO A 10 -13.12 4.16 22.13
N ALA A 11 -11.86 4.34 22.55
CA ALA A 11 -10.95 5.35 22.02
C ALA A 11 -9.66 4.67 21.52
N PRO A 12 -9.74 3.86 20.44
CA PRO A 12 -8.58 3.18 19.86
C PRO A 12 -7.66 4.12 19.06
N PHE A 13 -7.98 5.41 19.03
CA PHE A 13 -7.26 6.40 18.24
C PHE A 13 -5.88 6.66 18.87
N GLY A 14 -4.84 6.61 18.03
CA GLY A 14 -3.52 7.14 18.37
C GLY A 14 -3.49 8.67 18.28
N GLU A 15 -2.46 9.20 17.64
CA GLU A 15 -2.36 10.64 17.38
C GLU A 15 -3.40 11.08 16.31
N THR A 16 -4.31 12.00 16.67
CA THR A 16 -5.38 12.49 15.79
C THR A 16 -5.24 13.97 15.44
N ILE A 17 -5.76 14.36 14.28
CA ILE A 17 -5.93 15.77 13.89
C ILE A 17 -7.25 16.26 14.47
N GLY A 18 -7.16 17.26 15.37
CA GLY A 18 -8.31 17.75 16.12
C GLY A 18 -8.93 16.72 17.07
N ARG A 19 -10.17 16.99 17.48
CA ARG A 19 -10.94 16.15 18.42
C ARG A 19 -11.80 15.13 17.67
N PRO A 20 -11.92 13.88 18.18
CA PRO A 20 -12.91 12.93 17.68
C PRO A 20 -14.32 13.50 17.69
N ARG A 21 -15.12 13.11 16.68
CA ARG A 21 -16.56 13.36 16.60
C ARG A 21 -17.31 12.05 16.79
N HIS A 22 -18.63 12.12 16.89
CA HIS A 22 -19.47 10.95 17.12
C HIS A 22 -20.52 10.79 16.02
N LEU A 23 -20.64 9.56 15.50
CA LEU A 23 -21.71 9.14 14.61
C LEU A 23 -22.78 8.40 15.42
N ALA A 24 -24.05 8.72 15.20
CA ALA A 24 -25.15 7.90 15.69
C ALA A 24 -25.55 6.93 14.57
N TRP A 25 -25.11 5.67 14.71
CA TRP A 25 -25.26 4.66 13.68
C TRP A 25 -26.53 3.83 13.87
N PRO A 26 -27.50 3.86 12.94
CA PRO A 26 -28.76 3.16 13.07
C PRO A 26 -28.57 1.65 12.89
N LEU A 27 -29.19 0.86 13.76
CA LEU A 27 -29.17 -0.60 13.69
C LEU A 27 -30.47 -1.23 14.14
N ASN A 28 -30.66 -2.47 13.69
CA ASN A 28 -31.66 -3.39 14.20
C ASN A 28 -31.00 -4.40 15.15
N ALA A 29 -31.48 -4.46 16.38
CA ALA A 29 -31.10 -5.49 17.35
C ALA A 29 -32.14 -6.64 17.31
N TYR A 30 -31.69 -7.82 16.88
CA TYR A 30 -32.52 -9.03 16.81
C TYR A 30 -32.26 -9.90 18.04
N ARG A 31 -33.33 -10.34 18.71
CA ARG A 31 -33.22 -11.33 19.78
C ARG A 31 -33.04 -12.72 19.19
N VAL A 32 -32.04 -13.42 19.68
CA VAL A 32 -31.67 -14.76 19.25
C VAL A 32 -31.59 -15.67 20.46
N THR A 33 -32.22 -16.84 20.37
CA THR A 33 -32.13 -17.89 21.38
C THR A 33 -31.08 -18.92 20.95
N LEU A 34 -30.14 -19.21 21.83
CA LEU A 34 -29.00 -20.10 21.58
C LEU A 34 -28.84 -21.10 22.73
N PRO A 35 -28.37 -22.33 22.49
CA PRO A 35 -28.06 -23.24 23.59
C PRO A 35 -26.85 -22.72 24.38
N ARG A 36 -27.00 -22.67 25.70
CA ARG A 36 -25.94 -22.46 26.69
C ARG A 36 -25.13 -23.74 26.75
N VAL A 37 -23.94 -23.69 26.17
CA VAL A 37 -22.92 -24.69 26.42
C VAL A 37 -22.43 -24.42 27.84
N LEU A 38 -22.96 -25.15 28.82
CA LEU A 38 -22.23 -25.36 30.06
C LEU A 38 -20.96 -26.09 29.65
N ASP A 39 -19.79 -25.66 30.15
CA ASP A 39 -18.61 -26.51 30.11
C ASP A 39 -18.99 -27.82 30.80
N ASP A 40 -19.32 -28.84 30.00
CA ASP A 40 -19.45 -30.21 30.44
C ASP A 40 -18.04 -30.67 30.84
N GLY A 41 -17.66 -30.31 32.07
CA GLY A 41 -16.32 -30.26 32.66
C GLY A 41 -15.54 -31.57 32.73
N ASN A 42 -15.82 -32.53 31.86
CA ASN A 42 -15.17 -33.85 31.87
C ASN A 42 -13.86 -33.85 31.06
N GLY A 43 -13.58 -32.82 30.26
CA GLY A 43 -12.32 -32.72 29.50
C GLY A 43 -12.08 -33.89 28.53
N LEU A 44 -13.17 -34.55 28.08
CA LEU A 44 -13.11 -35.74 27.22
C LEU A 44 -13.27 -35.40 25.74
N ASN A 45 -12.33 -35.88 24.93
CA ASN A 45 -12.40 -35.80 23.48
C ASN A 45 -13.47 -36.77 22.91
N ALA A 46 -13.72 -36.69 21.59
CA ALA A 46 -14.79 -37.47 20.95
C ALA A 46 -14.55 -38.99 21.02
N PHE A 47 -13.30 -39.45 20.89
CA PHE A 47 -12.94 -40.86 20.94
C PHE A 47 -13.03 -41.43 22.36
N GLU A 48 -12.55 -40.66 23.35
CA GLU A 48 -12.68 -40.97 24.78
C GLU A 48 -14.16 -41.15 25.16
N ARG A 49 -15.05 -40.28 24.66
CA ARG A 49 -16.50 -40.40 24.92
C ARG A 49 -17.13 -41.63 24.28
N VAL A 50 -16.76 -41.95 23.04
CA VAL A 50 -17.32 -43.12 22.33
C VAL A 50 -16.88 -44.41 23.02
N ILE A 51 -15.59 -44.55 23.35
CA ILE A 51 -15.06 -45.73 24.03
C ILE A 51 -15.65 -45.86 25.44
N LEU A 52 -15.72 -44.77 26.21
CA LEU A 52 -16.31 -44.79 27.55
C LEU A 52 -17.80 -45.18 27.53
N LYS A 53 -18.59 -44.64 26.58
CA LYS A 53 -20.01 -45.01 26.42
C LYS A 53 -20.19 -46.47 25.96
N LEU A 54 -19.29 -47.00 25.14
CA LEU A 54 -19.32 -48.41 24.74
C LEU A 54 -19.02 -49.33 25.92
N LEU A 55 -18.02 -49.00 26.74
CA LEU A 55 -17.73 -49.75 27.96
C LEU A 55 -18.87 -49.68 28.98
N ASP A 56 -19.56 -48.54 29.07
CA ASP A 56 -20.73 -48.35 29.94
C ASP A 56 -21.95 -49.15 29.45
N ALA A 57 -22.20 -49.16 28.13
CA ALA A 57 -23.38 -49.79 27.55
C ALA A 57 -23.23 -51.30 27.28
N ALA A 58 -22.06 -51.73 26.80
CA ALA A 58 -21.77 -53.12 26.41
C ALA A 58 -20.97 -53.88 27.49
N GLY A 59 -20.50 -53.19 28.53
CA GLY A 59 -19.67 -53.76 29.58
C GLY A 59 -18.19 -53.85 29.18
N ARG A 60 -17.42 -54.62 29.96
CA ARG A 60 -15.97 -54.75 29.82
C ARG A 60 -15.60 -55.29 28.43
N MET A 61 -14.82 -54.50 27.69
CA MET A 61 -14.26 -54.87 26.38
C MET A 61 -12.74 -54.66 26.39
N ASP A 62 -12.01 -55.53 25.69
CA ASP A 62 -10.59 -55.34 25.45
C ASP A 62 -10.34 -54.38 24.27
N ALA A 63 -9.09 -53.97 24.10
CA ALA A 63 -8.72 -53.00 23.07
C ALA A 63 -9.00 -53.51 21.65
N ASP A 64 -8.89 -54.82 21.41
CA ASP A 64 -9.14 -55.45 20.12
C ASP A 64 -10.64 -55.46 19.78
N ALA A 65 -11.50 -55.80 20.73
CA ALA A 65 -12.95 -55.74 20.59
C ALA A 65 -13.43 -54.30 20.37
N LEU A 66 -12.89 -53.34 21.13
CA LEU A 66 -13.21 -51.91 20.95
C LEU A 66 -12.76 -51.39 19.58
N ALA A 67 -11.58 -51.79 19.10
CA ALA A 67 -11.10 -51.42 17.78
C ALA A 67 -11.97 -52.02 16.66
N ALA A 68 -12.39 -53.27 16.81
CA ALA A 68 -13.27 -53.94 15.85
C ALA A 68 -14.67 -53.30 15.78
N GLU A 69 -15.24 -52.94 16.95
CA GLU A 69 -16.58 -52.35 17.07
C GLU A 69 -16.61 -50.91 16.56
N THR A 70 -15.63 -50.10 16.96
CA THR A 70 -15.59 -48.67 16.60
C THR A 70 -14.94 -48.38 15.25
N ARG A 71 -14.24 -49.37 14.67
CA ARG A 71 -13.34 -49.21 13.52
C ARG A 71 -12.22 -48.18 13.74
N ILE A 72 -11.89 -47.89 15.00
CA ILE A 72 -10.77 -47.03 15.39
C ILE A 72 -9.49 -47.89 15.39
N PRO A 73 -8.34 -47.39 14.90
CA PRO A 73 -7.08 -48.13 14.95
C PRO A 73 -6.70 -48.57 16.37
N LEU A 74 -6.25 -49.82 16.51
CA LEU A 74 -5.94 -50.45 17.80
C LEU A 74 -5.01 -49.60 18.69
N ASP A 75 -3.98 -49.00 18.09
CA ASP A 75 -3.02 -48.16 18.83
C ASP A 75 -3.68 -46.91 19.43
N LEU A 76 -4.65 -46.33 18.73
CA LEU A 76 -5.42 -45.19 19.20
C LEU A 76 -6.40 -45.60 20.29
N VAL A 77 -7.04 -46.77 20.17
CA VAL A 77 -7.91 -47.33 21.22
C VAL A 77 -7.12 -47.58 22.51
N LYS A 78 -5.93 -48.19 22.40
CA LYS A 78 -5.03 -48.40 23.56
C LYS A 78 -4.64 -47.08 24.23
N SER A 79 -4.29 -46.06 23.44
CA SER A 79 -3.99 -44.72 23.98
C SER A 79 -5.20 -44.08 24.66
N VAL A 80 -6.40 -44.24 24.11
CA VAL A 80 -7.64 -43.72 24.70
C VAL A 80 -7.98 -44.43 26.01
N LEU A 81 -7.83 -45.76 26.08
CA LEU A 81 -8.05 -46.54 27.31
C LEU A 81 -7.11 -46.09 28.43
N LEU A 82 -5.80 -45.95 28.14
CA LEU A 82 -4.83 -45.45 29.11
C LEU A 82 -5.22 -44.05 29.63
N ARG A 83 -5.66 -43.15 28.75
CA ARG A 83 -6.11 -41.82 29.16
C ARG A 83 -7.41 -41.82 29.97
N LEU A 84 -8.29 -42.79 29.77
CA LEU A 84 -9.49 -42.96 30.58
C LEU A 84 -9.17 -43.54 31.96
N GLN A 85 -8.15 -44.41 32.05
CA GLN A 85 -7.59 -44.93 33.30
C GLN A 85 -6.88 -43.82 34.09
N ASP A 86 -6.03 -43.03 33.44
CA ASP A 86 -5.34 -41.88 34.05
C ASP A 86 -6.31 -40.83 34.63
N LYS A 87 -7.57 -40.83 34.16
CA LYS A 87 -8.64 -39.94 34.60
C LYS A 87 -9.57 -40.59 35.65
N ASP A 88 -9.26 -41.80 36.11
CA ASP A 88 -10.08 -42.59 37.04
C ASP A 88 -11.54 -42.77 36.57
N LEU A 89 -11.77 -42.88 35.25
CA LEU A 89 -13.11 -43.11 34.67
C LEU A 89 -13.37 -44.59 34.41
N ILE A 90 -12.31 -45.36 34.18
CA ILE A 90 -12.32 -46.81 34.06
C ILE A 90 -11.15 -47.39 34.86
N ASP A 91 -11.29 -48.61 35.37
CA ASP A 91 -10.23 -49.29 36.12
C ASP A 91 -9.16 -49.93 35.19
N GLU A 92 -8.16 -50.57 35.81
CA GLU A 92 -7.10 -51.34 35.12
C GLU A 92 -7.63 -52.53 34.28
N HIS A 93 -8.92 -52.82 34.43
CA HIS A 93 -9.64 -53.87 33.75
C HIS A 93 -10.64 -53.34 32.71
N ASN A 94 -10.65 -52.02 32.45
CA ASN A 94 -11.58 -51.31 31.56
C ASN A 94 -13.04 -51.38 32.02
N ALA A 95 -13.32 -51.62 33.30
CA ALA A 95 -14.65 -51.49 33.85
C ALA A 95 -14.91 -50.03 34.23
N VAL A 96 -16.09 -49.51 33.89
CA VAL A 96 -16.49 -48.14 34.21
C VAL A 96 -16.67 -47.99 35.72
N ILE A 97 -16.00 -47.01 36.31
CA ILE A 97 -16.10 -46.71 37.73
C ILE A 97 -17.39 -45.89 37.94
N GLU A 98 -18.36 -46.43 38.69
CA GLU A 98 -19.65 -45.76 38.92
C GLU A 98 -19.46 -44.36 39.54
N ARG A 99 -19.82 -43.33 38.77
CA ARG A 99 -20.15 -42.00 39.31
C ARG A 99 -21.65 -41.76 39.13
N GLU A 100 -22.24 -41.04 40.08
CA GLU A 100 -23.63 -40.61 40.03
C GLU A 100 -23.96 -40.06 38.64
N ARG A 101 -24.99 -40.65 38.02
CA ARG A 101 -25.48 -40.26 36.69
C ARG A 101 -25.90 -38.79 36.73
N GLU A 102 -25.10 -37.89 36.16
CA GLU A 102 -25.65 -36.64 35.66
C GLU A 102 -26.49 -36.99 34.42
N ASP A 103 -27.80 -37.12 34.63
CA ASP A 103 -28.79 -37.14 33.56
C ASP A 103 -28.45 -36.08 32.49
N GLU A 104 -28.65 -36.41 31.21
CA GLU A 104 -28.51 -35.49 30.09
C GLU A 104 -29.32 -34.22 30.37
N ARG A 105 -28.67 -33.18 30.93
CA ARG A 105 -29.30 -31.89 31.20
C ARG A 105 -29.77 -31.35 29.85
N ALA A 106 -31.09 -31.16 29.72
CA ALA A 106 -31.69 -30.50 28.57
C ALA A 106 -30.91 -29.21 28.24
N PRO A 107 -30.67 -28.89 26.95
CA PRO A 107 -29.89 -27.72 26.59
C PRO A 107 -30.56 -26.47 27.19
N VAL A 108 -29.88 -25.85 28.16
CA VAL A 108 -30.34 -24.58 28.74
C VAL A 108 -30.21 -23.54 27.65
N PHE A 109 -31.27 -22.82 27.29
CA PHE A 109 -31.17 -21.78 26.26
C PHE A 109 -30.88 -20.41 26.89
N VAL A 110 -30.10 -19.59 26.20
CA VAL A 110 -29.79 -18.19 26.55
C VAL A 110 -30.29 -17.27 25.45
N THR A 111 -30.72 -16.07 25.85
CA THR A 111 -31.06 -15.01 24.91
C THR A 111 -29.83 -14.17 24.62
N ALA A 112 -29.61 -13.86 23.35
CA ALA A 112 -28.56 -12.97 22.90
C ALA A 112 -29.10 -11.99 21.86
N LEU A 113 -28.32 -10.96 21.56
CA LEU A 113 -28.65 -9.94 20.57
C LEU A 113 -27.64 -9.97 19.44
N VAL A 114 -28.16 -9.97 18.22
CA VAL A 114 -27.40 -9.79 16.99
C VAL A 114 -27.75 -8.43 16.40
N PHE A 115 -26.73 -7.69 15.99
CA PHE A 115 -26.89 -6.34 15.48
C PHE A 115 -26.70 -6.30 13.97
N ARG A 116 -27.70 -5.78 13.25
CA ARG A 116 -27.60 -5.48 11.81
C ARG A 116 -27.56 -3.96 11.63
N GLU A 117 -26.48 -3.46 11.06
CA GLU A 117 -26.37 -2.04 10.74
C GLU A 117 -27.23 -1.70 9.52
N LEU A 118 -27.91 -0.54 9.54
CA LEU A 118 -28.93 -0.20 8.53
C LEU A 118 -28.40 0.56 7.31
N ALA A 119 -27.18 1.09 7.38
CA ALA A 119 -26.54 1.84 6.31
C ALA A 119 -26.06 0.97 5.14
N THR A 120 -25.70 -0.30 5.36
CA THR A 120 -25.45 -1.30 4.29
C THR A 120 -26.18 -2.63 4.48
N GLY A 121 -26.85 -2.83 5.62
CA GLY A 121 -27.56 -4.07 5.95
C GLY A 121 -26.64 -5.18 6.45
N ARG A 122 -25.37 -4.90 6.75
CA ARG A 122 -24.41 -5.91 7.23
C ARG A 122 -24.66 -6.26 8.70
N ILE A 123 -24.31 -7.48 9.07
CA ILE A 123 -24.37 -7.93 10.46
C ILE A 123 -23.04 -7.64 11.13
N LEU A 124 -23.09 -6.96 12.27
CA LEU A 124 -21.92 -6.64 13.06
C LEU A 124 -21.40 -7.92 13.74
N PRO A 125 -20.07 -8.14 13.78
CA PRO A 125 -19.41 -9.34 14.29
C PRO A 125 -19.34 -9.32 15.82
N PHE A 126 -20.47 -9.02 16.46
CA PHE A 126 -20.65 -8.96 17.90
C PHE A 126 -22.01 -9.53 18.28
N LEU A 127 -22.02 -10.33 19.33
CA LEU A 127 -23.19 -10.98 19.90
C LEU A 127 -23.25 -10.62 21.39
N HIS A 128 -24.27 -9.88 21.79
CA HIS A 128 -24.46 -9.53 23.20
C HIS A 128 -25.28 -10.62 23.90
N ARG A 129 -24.67 -11.39 24.80
CA ARG A 129 -25.41 -12.35 25.62
C ARG A 129 -26.12 -11.61 26.75
N LEU A 130 -27.43 -11.82 26.88
CA LEU A 130 -28.24 -11.26 27.94
C LEU A 130 -28.27 -12.24 29.11
N ASP A 131 -27.76 -11.80 30.24
CA ASP A 131 -27.93 -12.45 31.55
C ASP A 131 -28.12 -11.37 32.62
N ASP A 132 -28.44 -11.78 33.85
CA ASP A 132 -28.72 -10.87 34.96
C ASP A 132 -27.52 -9.97 35.31
N THR A 133 -26.31 -10.35 34.88
CA THR A 133 -25.07 -9.61 35.12
C THR A 133 -24.68 -8.69 33.95
N ASN A 134 -25.28 -8.86 32.77
CA ASN A 134 -24.96 -8.12 31.55
C ASN A 134 -26.21 -7.62 30.79
N PRO A 135 -27.03 -6.74 31.42
CA PRO A 135 -28.18 -6.15 30.74
C PRO A 135 -27.76 -5.22 29.60
N MET A 136 -28.64 -5.04 28.61
CA MET A 136 -28.44 -4.04 27.56
C MET A 136 -28.50 -2.64 28.18
N ARG A 137 -27.38 -1.92 28.16
CA ARG A 137 -27.30 -0.54 28.66
C ARG A 137 -27.63 0.45 27.55
N LYS A 138 -28.46 1.43 27.87
CA LYS A 138 -28.87 2.52 26.97
C LYS A 138 -28.55 3.85 27.63
N LYS A 139 -28.08 4.81 26.84
CA LYS A 139 -27.90 6.21 27.24
C LYS A 139 -28.76 7.11 26.36
N GLU A 140 -29.35 8.13 26.95
CA GLU A 140 -30.03 9.19 26.20
C GLU A 140 -29.06 10.36 26.01
N CYS A 141 -28.92 10.83 24.78
CA CYS A 141 -28.04 11.95 24.45
C CYS A 141 -28.77 12.99 23.59
N GLU A 142 -28.26 14.22 23.63
CA GLU A 142 -28.77 15.29 22.78
C GLU A 142 -28.34 15.09 21.32
N ASP A 143 -29.26 15.33 20.40
CA ASP A 143 -29.05 15.03 18.97
C ASP A 143 -27.93 15.89 18.35
N LYS A 144 -27.66 17.06 18.94
CA LYS A 144 -26.65 18.04 18.46
C LYS A 144 -25.20 17.55 18.58
N ASP A 145 -24.94 16.59 19.47
CA ASP A 145 -23.58 16.08 19.71
C ASP A 145 -23.18 14.98 18.71
N PHE A 146 -24.13 14.52 17.88
CA PHE A 146 -23.96 13.39 16.98
C PHE A 146 -24.31 13.72 15.53
N ARG A 147 -23.53 13.20 14.58
CA ARG A 147 -23.97 13.10 13.19
C ARG A 147 -24.80 11.81 13.02
N VAL A 148 -26.11 11.96 12.84
CA VAL A 148 -27.00 10.81 12.61
C VAL A 148 -26.84 10.29 11.18
N ILE A 149 -26.54 9.00 11.06
CA ILE A 149 -26.44 8.33 9.76
C ILE A 149 -27.85 8.05 9.22
N ARG A 150 -28.11 8.54 8.01
CA ARG A 150 -29.36 8.28 7.30
C ARG A 150 -29.35 6.86 6.74
N TRP A 151 -30.54 6.27 6.67
CA TRP A 151 -30.72 4.92 6.15
C TRP A 151 -32.08 4.84 5.46
N ASP A 152 -32.18 3.98 4.44
CA ASP A 152 -33.40 3.83 3.65
C ASP A 152 -34.29 2.71 4.19
N GLY A 153 -35.59 3.00 4.28
CA GLY A 153 -36.61 2.23 5.00
C GLY A 153 -36.71 0.75 4.60
N ASP A 154 -36.37 0.43 3.35
CA ASP A 154 -36.51 -0.91 2.79
C ASP A 154 -35.57 -1.95 3.39
N ARG A 155 -34.44 -1.53 3.98
CA ARG A 155 -33.46 -2.44 4.60
C ARG A 155 -33.89 -2.98 5.96
N ARG A 156 -35.03 -2.53 6.50
CA ARG A 156 -35.66 -3.08 7.72
C ARG A 156 -36.03 -4.56 7.62
N LYS A 157 -36.21 -5.10 6.40
CA LYS A 157 -36.99 -6.35 6.19
C LYS A 157 -36.16 -7.64 6.17
N ALA A 158 -34.83 -7.58 6.10
CA ALA A 158 -34.00 -8.79 6.02
C ALA A 158 -33.69 -9.38 7.41
N ILE A 159 -34.55 -10.29 7.87
CA ILE A 159 -34.34 -11.06 9.11
C ILE A 159 -32.99 -11.81 9.00
N PRO A 160 -32.07 -11.72 9.99
CA PRO A 160 -30.87 -12.54 10.02
C PRO A 160 -31.22 -14.03 9.94
N ALA A 161 -30.42 -14.80 9.21
CA ALA A 161 -30.56 -16.24 9.18
C ALA A 161 -29.70 -16.88 10.29
N PRO A 162 -30.05 -18.09 10.77
CA PRO A 162 -29.22 -18.84 11.72
C PRO A 162 -27.74 -18.95 11.35
N ARG A 163 -27.43 -19.08 10.04
CA ARG A 163 -26.06 -19.07 9.51
C ARG A 163 -25.29 -17.78 9.80
N ASP A 164 -25.99 -16.64 9.83
CA ASP A 164 -25.37 -15.35 10.11
C ASP A 164 -24.96 -15.25 11.58
N VAL A 165 -25.78 -15.81 12.48
CA VAL A 165 -25.46 -15.91 13.90
C VAL A 165 -24.22 -16.78 14.13
N ILE A 166 -24.13 -17.92 13.44
CA ILE A 166 -22.94 -18.78 13.48
C ILE A 166 -21.71 -18.04 12.93
N ARG A 167 -21.86 -17.28 11.85
CA ARG A 167 -20.77 -16.48 11.28
C ARG A 167 -20.30 -15.42 12.28
N THR A 168 -21.21 -14.74 12.97
CA THR A 168 -20.91 -13.78 14.04
C THR A 168 -20.19 -14.46 15.19
N LEU A 169 -20.68 -15.60 15.66
CA LEU A 169 -20.03 -16.40 16.71
C LEU A 169 -18.62 -16.85 16.31
N ARG A 170 -18.41 -17.29 15.05
CA ARG A 170 -17.07 -17.62 14.53
C ARG A 170 -16.15 -16.41 14.48
N ALA A 171 -16.67 -15.25 14.05
CA ALA A 171 -15.90 -14.02 14.04
C ALA A 171 -15.48 -13.61 15.45
N MET A 172 -16.37 -13.71 16.42
CA MET A 172 -16.06 -13.50 17.84
C MET A 172 -15.07 -14.53 18.36
N LYS A 173 -15.25 -15.83 18.09
CA LYS A 173 -14.33 -16.90 18.51
C LYS A 173 -12.93 -16.70 17.92
N LYS A 174 -12.83 -16.31 16.64
CA LYS A 174 -11.55 -15.98 16.01
C LYS A 174 -10.86 -14.81 16.74
N ARG A 175 -11.64 -13.79 17.14
CA ARG A 175 -11.14 -12.64 17.91
C ARG A 175 -10.77 -13.00 19.35
N SER A 176 -11.50 -13.92 19.99
CA SER A 176 -11.26 -14.37 21.38
C SER A 176 -10.24 -15.51 21.49
N SER A 177 -9.94 -16.23 20.42
CA SER A 177 -8.95 -17.34 20.41
C SER A 177 -7.52 -16.88 20.73
N ALA A 178 -7.23 -15.58 20.62
CA ALA A 178 -6.01 -14.97 21.18
C ALA A 178 -5.93 -15.06 22.73
N PHE A 179 -7.03 -15.40 23.41
CA PHE A 179 -7.16 -15.50 24.87
C PHE A 179 -7.52 -16.91 25.37
N GLY A 180 -7.42 -17.95 24.54
CA GLY A 180 -7.46 -19.35 25.00
C GLY A 180 -8.83 -19.94 25.39
N GLN A 181 -9.96 -19.32 24.99
CA GLN A 181 -11.31 -19.84 25.29
C GLN A 181 -11.90 -20.68 24.13
N ASP A 182 -12.20 -21.94 24.41
CA ASP A 182 -12.71 -22.90 23.43
C ASP A 182 -14.24 -23.09 23.55
N SER A 183 -15.02 -22.14 23.03
CA SER A 183 -16.49 -22.30 22.99
C SER A 183 -16.91 -23.26 21.88
N LYS A 184 -17.75 -24.26 22.18
CA LYS A 184 -18.43 -25.11 21.16
C LYS A 184 -19.41 -24.26 20.34
N MET A 185 -19.46 -24.49 19.02
CA MET A 185 -20.40 -23.80 18.12
C MET A 185 -21.78 -24.46 18.17
N PRO A 186 -22.88 -23.68 18.30
CA PRO A 186 -24.23 -24.23 18.26
C PRO A 186 -24.58 -24.77 16.86
N ALA A 187 -25.41 -25.80 16.79
CA ALA A 187 -25.95 -26.27 15.51
C ALA A 187 -26.99 -25.29 14.97
N VAL A 188 -27.08 -25.15 13.64
CA VAL A 188 -28.00 -24.22 12.94
C VAL A 188 -29.45 -24.37 13.41
N GLN A 189 -29.89 -25.61 13.63
CA GLN A 189 -31.26 -25.96 14.02
C GLN A 189 -31.63 -25.54 15.44
N GLN A 190 -30.64 -25.20 16.28
CA GLN A 190 -30.83 -24.81 17.68
C GLN A 190 -30.93 -23.28 17.86
N ILE A 191 -30.92 -22.54 16.75
CA ILE A 191 -30.91 -21.08 16.74
C ILE A 191 -32.28 -20.56 16.31
N THR A 192 -32.97 -19.86 17.21
CA THR A 192 -34.25 -19.21 16.92
C THR A 192 -34.05 -17.71 16.93
N ILE A 193 -34.59 -17.01 15.93
CA ILE A 193 -34.43 -15.55 15.76
C ILE A 193 -35.83 -14.93 15.78
N VAL A 194 -36.04 -13.96 16.67
CA VAL A 194 -37.29 -13.18 16.72
C VAL A 194 -37.33 -12.25 15.51
N ALA A 195 -38.44 -12.29 14.77
CA ALA A 195 -38.58 -11.57 13.51
C ALA A 195 -38.60 -10.03 13.69
N GLU A 196 -39.16 -9.55 14.80
CA GLU A 196 -39.27 -8.11 15.10
C GLU A 196 -37.99 -7.58 15.77
N PRO A 197 -37.24 -6.69 15.10
CA PRO A 197 -36.07 -6.07 15.70
C PRO A 197 -36.42 -4.85 16.54
N GLU A 198 -35.56 -4.53 17.51
CA GLU A 198 -35.55 -3.23 18.17
C GLU A 198 -34.63 -2.25 17.42
N LEU A 199 -35.16 -1.10 16.98
CA LEU A 199 -34.37 -0.04 16.32
C LEU A 199 -33.62 0.78 17.38
N LEU A 200 -32.30 0.80 17.28
CA LEU A 200 -31.41 1.49 18.20
C LEU A 200 -30.32 2.23 17.42
N HIS A 201 -29.58 3.10 18.11
CA HIS A 201 -28.37 3.71 17.56
C HIS A 201 -27.13 3.23 18.33
N LEU A 202 -26.01 3.05 17.64
CA LEU A 202 -24.69 2.92 18.26
C LEU A 202 -23.98 4.27 18.26
N ASP A 203 -23.30 4.56 19.35
CA ASP A 203 -22.29 5.61 19.40
C ASP A 203 -21.03 5.08 18.72
N CYS A 204 -20.71 5.63 17.55
CA CYS A 204 -19.52 5.28 16.79
C CYS A 204 -18.59 6.49 16.72
N PRO A 205 -17.57 6.56 17.60
CA PRO A 205 -16.55 7.59 17.50
C PRO A 205 -15.83 7.54 16.15
N ILE A 206 -15.59 8.72 15.57
CA ILE A 206 -14.86 8.91 14.32
C ILE A 206 -13.78 9.98 14.53
N ALA A 207 -12.56 9.72 14.05
CA ALA A 207 -11.45 10.68 14.15
C ALA A 207 -10.55 10.63 12.92
N ILE A 208 -9.84 11.71 12.63
CA ILE A 208 -8.85 11.79 11.56
C ILE A 208 -7.46 11.47 12.13
N GLN A 209 -6.75 10.50 11.57
CA GLN A 209 -5.41 10.11 12.04
C GLN A 209 -4.32 11.02 11.46
N LYS A 210 -3.32 11.38 12.28
CA LYS A 210 -2.15 12.13 11.81
C LYS A 210 -1.27 11.33 10.84
N SER A 211 -1.31 10.00 10.92
CA SER A 211 -0.44 9.12 10.12
C SER A 211 -0.76 9.11 8.63
N ASP A 212 -2.02 9.26 8.25
CA ASP A 212 -2.50 9.14 6.86
C ASP A 212 -3.51 10.22 6.45
N GLY A 213 -3.89 11.12 7.36
CA GLY A 213 -4.90 12.15 7.13
C GLY A 213 -6.31 11.61 6.85
N GLU A 214 -6.59 10.34 7.16
CA GLU A 214 -7.90 9.71 6.91
C GLU A 214 -8.72 9.52 8.18
N PHE A 215 -10.04 9.47 8.00
CA PHE A 215 -10.91 9.10 9.10
C PHE A 215 -10.78 7.61 9.46
N ARG A 216 -10.96 7.31 10.75
CA ARG A 216 -11.18 5.95 11.28
C ARG A 216 -12.41 5.93 12.15
N ILE A 217 -13.14 4.82 12.13
CA ILE A 217 -14.32 4.61 12.98
C ILE A 217 -13.99 3.55 14.01
N ALA A 218 -14.08 3.92 15.29
CA ALA A 218 -13.87 2.98 16.39
C ALA A 218 -14.92 1.86 16.37
N ASP A 219 -14.51 0.64 16.69
CA ASP A 219 -15.44 -0.45 16.95
C ASP A 219 -16.22 -0.12 18.23
N PRO A 220 -17.55 0.09 18.14
CA PRO A 220 -18.37 0.44 19.29
C PRO A 220 -18.35 -0.63 20.38
N PHE A 221 -17.89 -1.85 20.07
CA PHE A 221 -17.76 -2.95 21.02
C PHE A 221 -16.34 -3.15 21.59
N GLY A 222 -15.40 -2.25 21.28
CA GLY A 222 -14.09 -2.17 21.96
C GLY A 222 -12.90 -2.87 21.29
N ASN A 223 -13.01 -3.36 20.05
CA ASN A 223 -11.94 -4.13 19.38
C ASN A 223 -11.10 -3.32 18.38
N GLY A 224 -10.70 -2.09 18.73
CA GLY A 224 -9.95 -1.24 17.79
C GLY A 224 -10.89 -0.55 16.80
N PHE A 225 -10.61 -0.65 15.50
CA PHE A 225 -11.41 -0.02 14.43
C PHE A 225 -12.42 -0.98 13.78
N SER A 226 -13.57 -0.44 13.35
CA SER A 226 -14.60 -1.22 12.68
C SER A 226 -14.54 -1.06 11.16
N LEU A 227 -13.83 -1.96 10.50
CA LEU A 227 -13.78 -2.01 9.03
C LEU A 227 -15.17 -2.12 8.38
N ILE A 228 -16.16 -2.73 9.04
CA ILE A 228 -17.51 -2.83 8.50
C ILE A 228 -18.17 -1.45 8.44
N LEU A 229 -18.03 -0.66 9.51
CA LEU A 229 -18.58 0.69 9.57
C LEU A 229 -17.81 1.65 8.69
N GLU A 230 -16.48 1.55 8.61
CA GLU A 230 -15.66 2.35 7.69
C GLU A 230 -16.07 2.13 6.23
N ASN A 231 -16.11 0.87 5.77
CA ASN A 231 -16.57 0.54 4.41
C ASN A 231 -18.02 0.97 4.15
N ALA A 232 -18.88 0.92 5.18
CA ALA A 232 -20.26 1.38 5.05
C ALA A 232 -20.33 2.91 4.94
N PHE A 233 -19.50 3.61 5.71
CA PHE A 233 -19.41 5.07 5.70
C PHE A 233 -18.84 5.57 4.38
N GLU A 234 -17.79 4.94 3.86
CA GLU A 234 -17.23 5.22 2.52
C GLU A 234 -18.32 5.14 1.45
N LYS A 235 -19.11 4.06 1.43
CA LYS A 235 -20.23 3.91 0.49
C LYS A 235 -21.31 4.97 0.65
N LEU A 236 -21.57 5.41 1.88
CA LEU A 236 -22.51 6.50 2.12
C LEU A 236 -21.97 7.83 1.61
N LEU A 237 -20.67 8.11 1.73
CA LEU A 237 -20.04 9.32 1.19
C LEU A 237 -20.15 9.40 -0.35
N GLU A 238 -20.25 8.26 -1.03
CA GLU A 238 -20.48 8.19 -2.48
C GLU A 238 -21.92 8.52 -2.88
N GLN A 239 -22.89 8.38 -1.97
CA GLN A 239 -24.33 8.44 -2.27
C GLN A 239 -25.04 9.64 -1.61
N ASP A 240 -24.58 10.07 -0.44
CA ASP A 240 -25.17 11.14 0.37
C ASP A 240 -24.30 12.40 0.30
N GLU A 241 -24.71 13.34 -0.55
CA GLU A 241 -24.05 14.64 -0.73
C GLU A 241 -24.02 15.45 0.59
N SER A 242 -25.03 15.33 1.45
CA SER A 242 -25.04 16.02 2.75
C SER A 242 -23.98 15.46 3.69
N LEU A 243 -23.79 14.13 3.68
CA LEU A 243 -22.75 13.50 4.49
C LEU A 243 -21.35 13.82 3.97
N SER A 244 -21.17 13.78 2.65
CA SER A 244 -19.93 14.20 1.98
C SER A 244 -19.58 15.65 2.33
N LYS A 245 -20.53 16.60 2.20
CA LYS A 245 -20.35 18.00 2.60
C LYS A 245 -20.02 18.17 4.08
N TRP A 246 -20.63 17.37 4.96
CA TRP A 246 -20.35 17.41 6.39
C TRP A 246 -18.91 16.96 6.71
N LEU A 247 -18.46 15.85 6.13
CA LEU A 247 -17.09 15.36 6.32
C LEU A 247 -16.09 16.37 5.74
N HIS A 248 -16.40 16.90 4.57
CA HIS A 248 -15.58 17.88 3.91
C HIS A 248 -15.41 19.17 4.74
N GLY A 249 -16.52 19.76 5.21
CA GLY A 249 -16.47 20.93 6.10
C GLY A 249 -15.78 20.64 7.44
N TRP A 250 -15.84 19.40 7.93
CA TRP A 250 -15.02 18.99 9.07
C TRP A 250 -13.53 19.01 8.73
N LYS A 251 -13.10 18.38 7.64
CA LYS A 251 -11.69 18.37 7.20
C LYS A 251 -11.17 19.81 7.02
N GLN A 252 -11.93 20.68 6.34
CA GLN A 252 -11.59 22.10 6.17
C GLN A 252 -11.46 22.86 7.49
N SER A 253 -12.33 22.59 8.48
CA SER A 253 -12.23 23.22 9.81
C SER A 253 -11.00 22.79 10.61
N LEU A 254 -10.35 21.71 10.20
CA LEU A 254 -9.11 21.19 10.80
C LEU A 254 -7.86 21.63 10.04
N SER A 255 -8.00 22.09 8.79
CA SER A 255 -6.89 22.62 8.00
C SER A 255 -6.39 23.93 8.60
N THR A 256 -5.11 23.95 8.98
CA THR A 256 -4.46 25.13 9.55
C THR A 256 -3.76 25.93 8.43
N PRO A 257 -4.08 27.23 8.23
CA PRO A 257 -3.36 28.05 7.25
C PRO A 257 -1.90 28.16 7.66
N ARG A 258 -0.98 27.74 6.79
CA ARG A 258 0.45 27.73 7.11
C ARG A 258 1.02 29.14 7.02
N PRO A 259 1.68 29.66 8.07
CA PRO A 259 2.62 30.75 7.87
C PRO A 259 3.78 30.22 7.01
N GLU A 260 4.20 30.98 6.00
CA GLU A 260 5.44 30.72 5.29
C GLU A 260 6.61 30.80 6.30
N LYS A 261 7.00 29.66 6.87
CA LYS A 261 8.27 29.58 7.56
C LYS A 261 9.34 29.80 6.50
N GLN A 262 10.14 30.85 6.67
CA GLN A 262 11.39 31.00 5.93
C GLN A 262 12.17 29.69 6.09
N ASP A 263 12.66 29.14 4.99
CA ASP A 263 13.47 27.91 4.95
C ASP A 263 14.74 28.10 5.79
N ALA A 264 14.62 27.89 7.10
CA ALA A 264 15.74 27.74 8.00
C ALA A 264 16.12 26.26 8.05
N THR A 265 16.26 25.62 6.88
CA THR A 265 16.97 24.34 6.82
C THR A 265 18.40 24.63 7.27
N PRO A 266 18.93 23.93 8.28
CA PRO A 266 20.33 24.07 8.66
C PRO A 266 21.17 23.82 7.40
N LYS A 267 21.97 24.82 6.97
CA LYS A 267 22.83 24.67 5.81
C LYS A 267 23.87 23.60 6.12
N GLU A 268 23.69 22.43 5.54
CA GLU A 268 24.71 21.37 5.57
C GLU A 268 26.04 21.91 5.04
N PRO A 269 27.20 21.46 5.56
CA PRO A 269 28.50 22.00 5.16
C PRO A 269 28.80 21.83 3.67
N PHE A 270 28.30 20.75 3.06
CA PHE A 270 28.42 20.53 1.63
C PHE A 270 27.69 21.60 0.81
N ASP A 271 26.69 22.26 1.37
CA ASP A 271 25.82 23.19 0.66
C ASP A 271 26.35 24.63 0.66
N ASN A 272 27.52 24.80 0.05
CA ASN A 272 28.19 26.09 -0.14
C ASN A 272 28.30 26.47 -1.63
N ASP A 273 28.56 27.75 -1.91
CA ASP A 273 28.58 28.28 -3.28
C ASP A 273 29.63 27.60 -4.17
N ALA A 274 30.79 27.24 -3.63
CA ALA A 274 31.84 26.56 -4.37
C ALA A 274 31.37 25.16 -4.84
N ASN A 275 30.71 24.41 -3.96
CA ASN A 275 30.16 23.10 -4.31
C ASN A 275 28.94 23.20 -5.22
N ARG A 276 28.07 24.20 -5.04
CA ARG A 276 26.95 24.47 -5.96
C ARG A 276 27.43 24.76 -7.37
N GLN A 277 28.53 25.49 -7.51
CA GLN A 277 29.13 25.79 -8.82
C GLN A 277 29.84 24.58 -9.43
N ARG A 278 30.60 23.81 -8.62
CA ARG A 278 31.40 22.68 -9.13
C ARG A 278 30.59 21.41 -9.35
N TYR A 279 29.61 21.15 -8.49
CA TYR A 279 28.85 19.90 -8.43
C TYR A 279 27.33 20.16 -8.37
N PRO A 280 26.76 20.99 -9.26
CA PRO A 280 25.36 21.44 -9.14
C PRO A 280 24.36 20.28 -9.04
N LYS A 281 24.51 19.26 -9.89
CA LYS A 281 23.58 18.11 -9.95
C LYS A 281 23.73 17.18 -8.73
N LEU A 282 24.94 17.07 -8.18
CA LEU A 282 25.19 16.32 -6.93
C LEU A 282 24.58 17.05 -5.74
N VAL A 283 24.90 18.33 -5.55
CA VAL A 283 24.40 19.13 -4.42
C VAL A 283 22.87 19.17 -4.41
N ALA A 284 22.23 19.32 -5.58
CA ALA A 284 20.78 19.28 -5.69
C ALA A 284 20.18 17.95 -5.17
N ASN A 285 20.77 16.81 -5.53
CA ASN A 285 20.32 15.49 -5.07
C ASN A 285 20.71 15.18 -3.61
N LEU A 286 21.70 15.88 -3.05
CA LEU A 286 22.06 15.78 -1.63
C LEU A 286 21.15 16.61 -0.72
N ARG A 287 20.38 17.57 -1.23
CA ARG A 287 19.40 18.29 -0.43
C ARG A 287 18.12 17.47 -0.31
N PRO A 288 17.64 17.14 0.90
CA PRO A 288 16.29 16.60 1.06
C PRO A 288 15.27 17.55 0.41
N LEU A 289 14.19 16.98 -0.13
CA LEU A 289 13.08 17.77 -0.70
C LEU A 289 12.42 18.63 0.38
N ARG A 290 11.81 19.73 -0.03
CA ARG A 290 11.06 20.61 0.87
C ARG A 290 9.97 19.80 1.60
N ASN A 291 9.84 20.00 2.91
CA ASN A 291 8.93 19.24 3.79
C ASN A 291 9.23 17.72 3.89
N SER A 292 10.41 17.26 3.44
CA SER A 292 10.93 15.92 3.70
C SER A 292 12.26 16.01 4.45
N PRO A 293 12.36 15.48 5.67
CA PRO A 293 13.63 15.47 6.41
C PRO A 293 14.61 14.41 5.90
N PHE A 294 14.14 13.45 5.09
CA PHE A 294 14.93 12.32 4.61
C PHE A 294 15.04 12.33 3.09
N ARG A 295 16.20 11.87 2.59
CA ARG A 295 16.42 11.65 1.15
C ARG A 295 15.66 10.43 0.67
N SER A 296 15.04 10.55 -0.50
CA SER A 296 14.39 9.43 -1.17
C SER A 296 15.40 8.43 -1.74
N ILE A 297 14.97 7.21 -2.10
CA ILE A 297 15.89 6.24 -2.73
C ILE A 297 16.40 6.77 -4.08
N ALA A 298 15.56 7.53 -4.79
CA ALA A 298 15.95 8.22 -6.01
C ALA A 298 17.08 9.23 -5.78
N GLN A 299 16.99 10.07 -4.75
CA GLN A 299 18.03 11.05 -4.41
C GLN A 299 19.34 10.37 -4.00
N ILE A 300 19.25 9.31 -3.20
CA ILE A 300 20.40 8.50 -2.79
C ILE A 300 21.14 7.92 -4.01
N HIS A 301 20.41 7.27 -4.92
CA HIS A 301 20.98 6.72 -6.15
C HIS A 301 21.64 7.80 -7.00
N ALA A 302 20.92 8.92 -7.21
CA ALA A 302 21.39 10.04 -8.01
C ALA A 302 22.67 10.68 -7.45
N ALA A 303 22.74 10.86 -6.14
CA ALA A 303 23.93 11.41 -5.49
C ALA A 303 25.17 10.55 -5.74
N ILE A 304 25.04 9.22 -5.71
CA ILE A 304 26.16 8.33 -6.00
C ILE A 304 26.54 8.40 -7.49
N GLU A 305 25.57 8.39 -8.41
CA GLU A 305 25.83 8.55 -9.85
C GLU A 305 26.57 9.85 -10.17
N TRP A 306 26.10 10.97 -9.62
CA TRP A 306 26.73 12.28 -9.84
C TRP A 306 28.10 12.36 -9.19
N ALA A 307 28.30 11.78 -8.00
CA ALA A 307 29.63 11.71 -7.38
C ALA A 307 30.62 10.93 -8.26
N LEU A 308 30.22 9.75 -8.76
CA LEU A 308 31.03 8.98 -9.72
C LEU A 308 31.33 9.79 -10.98
N PHE A 309 30.32 10.40 -11.58
CA PHE A 309 30.48 11.24 -12.77
C PHE A 309 31.52 12.34 -12.56
N TYR A 310 31.38 13.14 -11.49
CA TYR A 310 32.32 14.21 -11.20
C TYR A 310 33.72 13.68 -10.85
N THR A 311 33.83 12.51 -10.22
CA THR A 311 35.14 11.87 -10.01
C THR A 311 35.80 11.48 -11.34
N CYS A 312 35.04 10.98 -12.30
CA CYS A 312 35.53 10.63 -13.64
C CYS A 312 36.00 11.88 -14.41
N CYS A 313 35.19 12.94 -14.43
CA CYS A 313 35.49 14.16 -15.18
C CYS A 313 36.69 14.96 -14.62
N ARG A 314 37.13 14.70 -13.39
CA ARG A 314 38.35 15.33 -12.83
C ARG A 314 39.65 14.69 -13.31
N ARG A 315 39.58 13.62 -14.08
CA ARG A 315 40.72 12.86 -14.60
C ARG A 315 40.64 12.76 -16.12
N PRO A 316 41.76 12.51 -16.81
CA PRO A 316 41.72 12.19 -18.24
C PRO A 316 40.79 11.00 -18.49
N VAL A 317 39.77 11.20 -19.32
CA VAL A 317 38.73 10.20 -19.59
C VAL A 317 38.78 9.69 -21.03
N ASP A 318 39.40 10.43 -21.95
CA ASP A 318 39.44 10.15 -23.38
C ASP A 318 40.02 8.76 -23.70
N SER A 319 41.09 8.36 -23.01
CA SER A 319 41.72 7.05 -23.20
C SER A 319 40.79 5.91 -22.78
N VAL A 320 39.99 6.10 -21.73
CA VAL A 320 39.03 5.12 -21.23
C VAL A 320 37.81 5.03 -22.15
N ILE A 321 37.31 6.18 -22.62
CA ILE A 321 36.22 6.21 -23.60
C ILE A 321 36.67 5.55 -24.90
N ALA A 322 37.87 5.87 -25.40
CA ALA A 322 38.44 5.24 -26.59
C ALA A 322 38.55 3.72 -26.39
N ARG A 323 39.06 3.26 -25.23
CA ARG A 323 39.12 1.83 -24.89
C ARG A 323 37.74 1.18 -24.96
N LEU A 324 36.69 1.81 -24.42
CA LEU A 324 35.31 1.29 -24.50
C LEU A 324 34.70 1.40 -25.91
N LYS A 325 35.10 2.37 -26.73
CA LYS A 325 34.63 2.51 -28.12
C LYS A 325 35.27 1.48 -29.07
N PHE A 326 36.55 1.16 -28.85
CA PHE A 326 37.32 0.24 -29.70
C PHE A 326 37.34 -1.21 -29.23
N THR A 327 36.83 -1.49 -28.02
CA THR A 327 36.58 -2.86 -27.57
C THR A 327 35.23 -3.34 -28.12
N THR A 328 35.12 -4.60 -28.54
CA THR A 328 33.86 -5.15 -29.03
C THR A 328 32.88 -5.36 -27.86
N GLN A 329 31.58 -5.15 -28.08
CA GLN A 329 30.59 -5.14 -26.99
C GLN A 329 30.54 -6.45 -26.17
N ASP A 330 30.78 -7.60 -26.80
CA ASP A 330 30.88 -8.92 -26.15
C ASP A 330 32.06 -9.03 -25.17
N GLN A 331 33.11 -8.24 -25.36
CA GLN A 331 34.30 -8.22 -24.50
C GLN A 331 34.19 -7.22 -23.34
N HIS A 332 33.18 -6.33 -23.33
CA HIS A 332 33.03 -5.32 -22.29
C HIS A 332 32.86 -5.95 -20.90
N ALA A 333 32.14 -7.08 -20.79
CA ALA A 333 31.94 -7.75 -19.51
C ALA A 333 33.26 -8.21 -18.89
N ALA A 334 34.06 -8.97 -19.66
CA ALA A 334 35.37 -9.46 -19.22
C ALA A 334 36.34 -8.31 -18.87
N LEU A 335 36.32 -7.25 -19.68
CA LEU A 335 37.10 -6.04 -19.45
C LEU A 335 36.80 -5.41 -18.08
N LEU A 336 35.51 -5.24 -17.76
CA LEU A 336 35.06 -4.63 -16.51
C LEU A 336 35.26 -5.56 -15.30
N GLU A 337 35.11 -6.86 -15.48
CA GLU A 337 35.42 -7.87 -14.46
C GLU A 337 36.90 -7.85 -14.07
N GLN A 338 37.80 -7.72 -15.05
CA GLN A 338 39.22 -7.61 -14.78
C GLN A 338 39.55 -6.34 -14.00
N ALA A 339 38.95 -5.20 -14.37
CA ALA A 339 39.13 -3.93 -13.67
C ALA A 339 38.59 -4.00 -12.23
N ALA A 340 37.39 -4.53 -12.03
CA ALA A 340 36.80 -4.72 -10.70
C ALA A 340 37.66 -5.61 -9.81
N LYS A 341 38.15 -6.74 -10.35
CA LYS A 341 39.04 -7.65 -9.62
C LYS A 341 40.36 -6.99 -9.22
N ALA A 342 40.95 -6.17 -10.10
CA ALA A 342 42.17 -5.43 -9.80
C ALA A 342 41.99 -4.40 -8.65
N LEU A 343 40.76 -3.99 -8.38
CA LEU A 343 40.40 -3.07 -7.30
C LEU A 343 39.95 -3.79 -6.02
N GLY A 344 39.86 -5.12 -6.03
CA GLY A 344 39.36 -5.91 -4.90
C GLY A 344 37.84 -5.91 -4.74
N LEU A 345 37.09 -5.55 -5.80
CA LEU A 345 35.64 -5.53 -5.79
C LEU A 345 35.05 -6.89 -6.16
N GLU A 346 33.98 -7.27 -5.47
CA GLU A 346 33.17 -8.44 -5.79
C GLU A 346 32.43 -8.27 -7.12
N GLN A 347 32.29 -9.35 -7.87
CA GLN A 347 31.62 -9.32 -9.16
C GLN A 347 30.09 -9.35 -9.00
N PRO A 348 29.36 -8.64 -9.86
CA PRO A 348 27.90 -8.70 -9.83
C PRO A 348 27.40 -10.10 -10.23
N PRO A 349 26.36 -10.66 -9.58
CA PRO A 349 25.86 -12.00 -9.88
C PRO A 349 25.39 -12.22 -11.33
N ILE A 350 24.99 -11.15 -12.02
CA ILE A 350 24.45 -11.18 -13.39
C ILE A 350 25.55 -10.77 -14.41
N GLY A 351 26.77 -10.48 -13.95
CA GLY A 351 27.85 -9.95 -14.77
C GLY A 351 27.64 -8.48 -15.17
N PHE A 352 28.63 -7.90 -15.82
CA PHE A 352 28.54 -6.54 -16.36
C PHE A 352 27.83 -6.53 -17.72
N ARG A 353 27.01 -5.51 -17.96
CA ARG A 353 26.38 -5.31 -19.27
C ARG A 353 27.29 -4.53 -20.21
N PRO A 354 27.21 -4.78 -21.53
CA PRO A 354 27.92 -3.97 -22.51
C PRO A 354 27.46 -2.52 -22.51
N ILE A 355 28.42 -1.60 -22.39
CA ILE A 355 28.17 -0.15 -22.53
C ILE A 355 27.98 0.19 -24.02
N ARG A 356 26.79 0.68 -24.37
CA ARG A 356 26.44 1.07 -25.75
C ARG A 356 27.05 2.42 -26.10
N GLU A 357 27.38 2.63 -27.38
CA GLU A 357 27.96 3.88 -27.85
C GLU A 357 27.08 5.10 -27.53
N GLY A 358 25.76 5.00 -27.70
CA GLY A 358 24.85 6.09 -27.32
C GLY A 358 24.92 6.46 -25.83
N LYS A 359 25.23 5.50 -24.95
CA LYS A 359 25.44 5.76 -23.51
C LYS A 359 26.80 6.38 -23.20
N LEU A 360 27.79 6.17 -24.04
CA LEU A 360 29.07 6.89 -23.97
C LEU A 360 28.89 8.33 -24.43
N ARG A 361 28.16 8.56 -25.53
CA ARG A 361 27.83 9.91 -26.00
C ARG A 361 27.05 10.70 -24.94
N GLU A 362 26.06 10.08 -24.30
CA GLU A 362 25.31 10.69 -23.19
C GLU A 362 26.23 11.11 -22.02
N PHE A 363 27.29 10.35 -21.73
CA PHE A 363 28.30 10.75 -20.75
C PHE A 363 29.14 11.94 -21.22
N GLU A 364 29.58 11.92 -22.49
CA GLU A 364 30.31 13.02 -23.14
C GLU A 364 29.47 14.32 -23.13
N ASP A 365 28.15 14.20 -23.25
CA ASP A 365 27.17 15.30 -23.19
C ASP A 365 26.82 15.74 -21.75
N GLY A 366 27.45 15.13 -20.72
CA GLY A 366 27.30 15.53 -19.32
C GLY A 366 26.25 14.76 -18.50
N GLY A 367 25.84 13.58 -18.98
CA GLY A 367 24.91 12.67 -18.31
C GLY A 367 25.60 11.66 -17.38
N ALA A 368 24.97 11.36 -16.24
CA ALA A 368 25.48 10.41 -15.24
C ALA A 368 24.62 9.15 -15.15
N PHE A 369 24.80 8.22 -16.09
CA PHE A 369 24.13 6.91 -16.05
C PHE A 369 24.99 5.88 -15.32
N GLN A 370 24.47 5.23 -14.27
CA GLN A 370 25.21 4.35 -13.35
C GLN A 370 26.13 3.35 -14.05
N GLU A 371 25.61 2.59 -15.02
CA GLU A 371 26.40 1.56 -15.72
C GLU A 371 27.60 2.20 -16.46
N THR A 372 27.41 3.35 -17.09
CA THR A 372 28.45 4.07 -17.83
C THR A 372 29.49 4.68 -16.88
N VAL A 373 29.06 5.43 -15.87
CA VAL A 373 29.98 6.12 -14.95
C VAL A 373 30.77 5.12 -14.11
N LEU A 374 30.15 4.00 -13.72
CA LEU A 374 30.84 2.92 -13.02
C LEU A 374 31.89 2.26 -13.92
N ALA A 375 31.55 1.95 -15.18
CA ALA A 375 32.49 1.36 -16.13
C ALA A 375 33.73 2.25 -16.34
N ILE A 376 33.51 3.55 -16.54
CA ILE A 376 34.59 4.53 -16.70
C ILE A 376 35.43 4.62 -15.41
N ALA A 377 34.78 4.72 -14.24
CA ALA A 377 35.47 4.84 -12.97
C ALA A 377 36.31 3.60 -12.63
N LEU A 378 35.82 2.39 -12.94
CA LEU A 378 36.58 1.14 -12.75
C LEU A 378 37.85 1.13 -13.60
N LEU A 379 37.74 1.49 -14.88
CA LEU A 379 38.88 1.51 -15.80
C LEU A 379 39.88 2.62 -15.44
N GLN A 380 39.41 3.81 -15.09
CA GLN A 380 40.31 4.87 -14.60
C GLN A 380 41.01 4.46 -13.30
N ALA A 381 40.27 3.87 -12.35
CA ALA A 381 40.85 3.42 -11.10
C ALA A 381 41.85 2.27 -11.28
N GLN A 382 41.64 1.39 -12.26
CA GLN A 382 42.59 0.33 -12.60
C GLN A 382 43.97 0.93 -12.90
N ASP A 383 44.01 2.03 -13.64
CA ASP A 383 45.25 2.65 -14.12
C ASP A 383 45.78 3.78 -13.21
N ASP A 384 44.95 4.34 -12.32
CA ASP A 384 45.30 5.40 -11.36
C ASP A 384 45.26 4.91 -9.91
N ALA A 385 46.44 4.79 -9.29
CA ALA A 385 46.58 4.39 -7.89
C ALA A 385 45.99 5.40 -6.88
N LEU A 386 45.87 6.68 -7.25
CA LEU A 386 45.30 7.74 -6.44
C LEU A 386 43.79 7.94 -6.68
N HIS A 387 43.17 7.07 -7.50
CA HIS A 387 41.75 7.18 -7.80
C HIS A 387 40.90 6.95 -6.53
N PRO A 388 39.98 7.87 -6.17
CA PRO A 388 39.14 7.78 -4.98
C PRO A 388 38.34 6.47 -4.86
N LEU A 389 37.91 5.92 -6.00
CA LEU A 389 37.23 4.62 -6.04
C LEU A 389 38.03 3.50 -5.38
N ARG A 390 39.38 3.53 -5.40
CA ARG A 390 40.21 2.53 -4.69
C ARG A 390 39.98 2.57 -3.18
N ARG A 391 39.81 3.76 -2.60
CA ARG A 391 39.49 3.91 -1.16
C ARG A 391 38.10 3.39 -0.86
N VAL A 392 37.13 3.68 -1.73
CA VAL A 392 35.76 3.15 -1.61
C VAL A 392 35.77 1.62 -1.69
N ALA A 393 36.47 1.05 -2.67
CA ALA A 393 36.59 -0.39 -2.86
C ALA A 393 37.26 -1.10 -1.68
N ALA A 394 38.27 -0.47 -1.06
CA ALA A 394 38.91 -1.00 0.15
C ALA A 394 37.97 -1.04 1.37
N ALA A 395 37.03 -0.09 1.48
CA ALA A 395 36.03 -0.08 2.54
C ALA A 395 34.81 -0.97 2.22
N TYR A 396 34.49 -1.15 0.94
CA TYR A 396 33.28 -1.82 0.44
C TYR A 396 33.62 -2.75 -0.73
N SER A 397 34.00 -4.00 -0.43
CA SER A 397 34.21 -5.03 -1.47
C SER A 397 32.92 -5.32 -2.25
N ASP A 398 31.77 -5.21 -1.59
CA ASP A 398 30.42 -5.43 -2.13
C ASP A 398 29.81 -4.19 -2.82
N LEU A 399 30.58 -3.13 -3.06
CA LEU A 399 30.13 -1.85 -3.64
C LEU A 399 29.21 -2.05 -4.85
N ILE A 400 29.65 -2.83 -5.84
CA ILE A 400 28.90 -3.02 -7.11
C ILE A 400 27.52 -3.63 -6.84
N THR A 401 27.46 -4.66 -5.98
CA THR A 401 26.23 -5.31 -5.59
C THR A 401 25.28 -4.34 -4.88
N ARG A 402 25.80 -3.49 -3.98
CA ARG A 402 25.00 -2.45 -3.31
C ARG A 402 24.44 -1.41 -4.29
N LEU A 403 25.26 -0.92 -5.23
CA LEU A 403 24.80 0.03 -6.26
C LEU A 403 23.67 -0.56 -7.10
N PHE A 404 23.76 -1.83 -7.48
CA PHE A 404 22.69 -2.50 -8.22
C PHE A 404 21.43 -2.73 -7.38
N ALA A 405 21.58 -3.03 -6.08
CA ALA A 405 20.43 -3.13 -5.17
C ALA A 405 19.70 -1.79 -5.00
N ILE A 406 20.43 -0.68 -4.84
CA ILE A 406 19.85 0.67 -4.76
C ILE A 406 19.14 1.03 -6.07
N ASN A 407 19.76 0.76 -7.23
CA ASN A 407 19.14 0.99 -8.53
C ASN A 407 17.86 0.16 -8.72
N ALA A 408 17.85 -1.11 -8.27
CA ALA A 408 16.66 -1.95 -8.31
C ALA A 408 15.50 -1.36 -7.48
N LYS A 409 15.77 -0.98 -6.21
CA LYS A 409 14.78 -0.32 -5.34
C LYS A 409 14.24 0.98 -5.97
N ARG A 410 15.13 1.80 -6.55
CA ARG A 410 14.77 3.05 -7.25
C ARG A 410 13.88 2.78 -8.46
N ASN A 411 14.22 1.77 -9.27
CA ASN A 411 13.44 1.43 -10.47
C ASN A 411 12.06 0.88 -10.10
N GLU A 412 11.97 0.03 -9.07
CA GLU A 412 10.67 -0.42 -8.55
C GLU A 412 9.79 0.78 -8.16
N LYS A 413 10.31 1.69 -7.33
CA LYS A 413 9.60 2.91 -6.93
C LYS A 413 9.20 3.81 -8.10
N GLY A 414 10.11 4.01 -9.05
CA GLY A 414 9.91 4.84 -10.25
C GLY A 414 8.99 4.24 -11.31
N HIS A 415 8.64 2.96 -11.20
CA HIS A 415 7.66 2.25 -12.03
C HIS A 415 6.34 2.00 -11.29
N GLY A 416 6.10 2.69 -10.17
CA GLY A 416 4.83 2.55 -9.47
C GLY A 416 4.77 1.37 -8.49
N LYS A 417 5.82 0.54 -8.36
CA LYS A 417 5.80 -0.61 -7.43
C LYS A 417 6.04 -0.12 -6.00
N GLY A 418 5.15 -0.55 -5.09
CA GLY A 418 5.07 -0.02 -3.72
C GLY A 418 4.58 1.43 -3.68
N GLY A 419 4.34 1.97 -2.48
CA GLY A 419 3.89 3.35 -2.27
C GLY A 419 4.90 4.42 -2.74
N ALA A 420 4.56 5.70 -2.58
CA ALA A 420 5.41 6.84 -2.98
C ALA A 420 6.86 6.75 -2.47
N ASP A 421 7.79 7.43 -3.15
CA ASP A 421 9.21 7.51 -2.75
C ASP A 421 9.43 8.62 -1.71
N ALA A 422 8.72 8.48 -0.58
CA ALA A 422 8.61 9.46 0.49
C ALA A 422 8.92 8.80 1.85
N PRO A 423 10.20 8.58 2.18
CA PRO A 423 10.56 7.85 3.39
C PRO A 423 10.15 8.61 4.66
N GLN A 424 9.46 7.93 5.57
CA GLN A 424 9.10 8.46 6.89
C GLN A 424 10.23 8.37 7.92
N GLN A 425 11.30 7.62 7.59
CA GLN A 425 12.49 7.44 8.40
C GLN A 425 13.73 7.39 7.50
N ALA A 426 14.90 7.67 8.05
CA ALA A 426 16.15 7.57 7.31
C ALA A 426 16.32 6.16 6.71
N LEU A 427 16.62 6.10 5.41
CA LEU A 427 16.94 4.85 4.75
C LEU A 427 18.35 4.42 5.15
N THR A 428 18.55 3.10 5.34
CA THR A 428 19.87 2.54 5.64
C THR A 428 20.90 2.86 4.55
N ASP A 429 20.43 3.03 3.31
CA ASP A 429 21.24 3.38 2.14
C ASP A 429 21.79 4.83 2.21
N ASP A 430 21.24 5.72 3.05
CA ASP A 430 21.69 7.12 3.18
C ASP A 430 23.09 7.22 3.82
N SER A 431 23.35 6.46 4.88
CA SER A 431 24.68 6.41 5.53
C SER A 431 25.74 5.95 4.54
N PHE A 432 25.44 4.87 3.82
CA PHE A 432 26.32 4.33 2.78
C PHE A 432 26.59 5.37 1.68
N MET A 433 25.55 6.06 1.20
CA MET A 433 25.71 7.13 0.22
C MET A 433 26.61 8.26 0.72
N ARG A 434 26.42 8.72 1.96
CA ARG A 434 27.22 9.81 2.54
C ARG A 434 28.71 9.45 2.56
N GLU A 435 29.04 8.23 2.97
CA GLU A 435 30.43 7.75 2.99
C GLU A 435 31.03 7.62 1.59
N VAL A 436 30.29 7.04 0.64
CA VAL A 436 30.74 6.89 -0.75
C VAL A 436 30.94 8.25 -1.41
N VAL A 437 29.97 9.16 -1.28
CA VAL A 437 30.03 10.50 -1.88
C VAL A 437 31.19 11.30 -1.28
N HIS A 438 31.38 11.28 0.04
CA HIS A 438 32.50 11.97 0.68
C HIS A 438 33.86 11.40 0.22
N ALA A 439 33.98 10.08 0.10
CA ALA A 439 35.20 9.44 -0.37
C ALA A 439 35.51 9.79 -1.83
N LEU A 440 34.50 9.81 -2.72
CA LEU A 440 34.63 10.13 -4.14
C LEU A 440 34.90 11.63 -4.40
N VAL A 441 34.24 12.49 -3.63
CA VAL A 441 34.31 13.96 -3.75
C VAL A 441 34.57 14.57 -2.37
N PRO A 442 35.85 14.66 -1.93
CA PRO A 442 36.21 15.10 -0.57
C PRO A 442 35.75 16.51 -0.18
N GLY A 443 35.38 17.35 -1.16
CA GLY A 443 34.80 18.67 -0.91
C GLY A 443 33.34 18.64 -0.43
N ILE A 444 32.66 17.50 -0.53
CA ILE A 444 31.33 17.28 0.02
C ILE A 444 31.48 16.72 1.44
N VAL A 445 31.12 17.52 2.44
CA VAL A 445 31.21 17.16 3.86
C VAL A 445 29.82 17.22 4.49
N PHE A 446 29.46 16.18 5.23
CA PHE A 446 28.17 16.07 5.91
C PHE A 446 28.32 16.35 7.40
N THR A 447 27.25 16.81 8.06
CA THR A 447 27.19 16.88 9.53
C THR A 447 26.82 15.55 10.14
N ASP A 448 27.46 15.14 11.24
CA ASP A 448 27.11 13.91 11.97
C ASP A 448 25.80 14.02 12.76
N THR A 449 25.16 15.19 12.73
CA THR A 449 23.89 15.44 13.40
C THR A 449 22.78 14.65 12.71
N PRO A 450 22.00 13.83 13.44
CA PRO A 450 20.85 13.16 12.85
C PRO A 450 19.83 14.20 12.37
N PRO A 451 19.10 13.93 11.26
CA PRO A 451 18.04 14.82 10.80
C PRO A 451 17.03 15.05 11.92
N THR A 452 16.65 16.30 12.16
CA THR A 452 15.57 16.60 13.11
C THR A 452 14.31 15.87 12.64
N ALA A 453 13.69 15.12 13.56
CA ALA A 453 12.44 14.46 13.27
C ALA A 453 11.42 15.52 12.81
N PRO A 454 10.65 15.22 11.75
CA PRO A 454 9.67 16.18 11.25
C PRO A 454 8.61 16.45 12.31
N ASP A 455 8.07 17.67 12.31
CA ASP A 455 6.92 18.00 13.15
C ASP A 455 5.72 17.15 12.68
N LYS A 456 5.29 16.23 13.53
CA LYS A 456 4.19 15.30 13.22
C LYS A 456 2.87 16.03 12.98
N ASP A 457 2.70 17.20 13.58
CA ASP A 457 1.47 17.99 13.45
C ASP A 457 1.45 18.65 12.06
N GLU A 458 2.57 19.24 11.65
CA GLU A 458 2.73 19.78 10.30
C GLU A 458 2.60 18.70 9.21
N GLN A 459 3.12 17.49 9.46
CA GLN A 459 2.98 16.37 8.54
C GLN A 459 1.53 15.88 8.44
N GLY A 460 0.84 15.75 9.57
CA GLY A 460 -0.56 15.36 9.63
C GLY A 460 -1.45 16.35 8.89
N ASP A 461 -1.27 17.65 9.15
CA ASP A 461 -2.00 18.72 8.46
C ASP A 461 -1.75 18.68 6.96
N ALA A 462 -0.50 18.51 6.52
CA ALA A 462 -0.18 18.41 5.10
C ALA A 462 -0.79 17.18 4.41
N LEU A 463 -0.88 16.04 5.10
CA LEU A 463 -1.57 14.86 4.58
C LEU A 463 -3.07 15.10 4.45
N LEU A 464 -3.67 15.71 5.47
CA LEU A 464 -5.10 16.04 5.46
C LEU A 464 -5.45 17.00 4.33
N ASP A 465 -4.69 18.09 4.17
CA ASP A 465 -4.92 19.12 3.13
C ASP A 465 -4.81 18.52 1.72
N ALA A 466 -3.77 17.74 1.47
CA ALA A 466 -3.55 17.08 0.17
C ALA A 466 -4.66 16.09 -0.16
N ARG A 467 -5.04 15.25 0.80
CA ARG A 467 -6.11 14.27 0.61
C ARG A 467 -7.46 14.94 0.39
N THR A 468 -7.74 16.00 1.13
CA THR A 468 -8.97 16.79 0.98
C THR A 468 -9.02 17.41 -0.42
N SER A 469 -7.93 17.99 -0.91
CA SER A 469 -7.88 18.59 -2.25
C SER A 469 -8.10 17.57 -3.37
N ILE A 470 -7.54 16.36 -3.25
CA ILE A 470 -7.78 15.29 -4.24
C ILE A 470 -9.24 14.80 -4.17
N GLN A 471 -9.79 14.67 -2.96
CA GLN A 471 -11.20 14.29 -2.78
C GLN A 471 -12.16 15.37 -3.30
N GLU A 472 -11.81 16.65 -3.25
CA GLU A 472 -12.56 17.74 -3.92
C GLU A 472 -12.54 17.58 -5.44
N GLU A 473 -11.38 17.24 -6.01
CA GLU A 473 -11.22 17.09 -7.46
C GLU A 473 -11.95 15.86 -7.99
N PHE A 474 -11.75 14.68 -7.40
CA PHE A 474 -12.29 13.42 -7.93
C PHE A 474 -13.66 13.08 -7.32
N GLY A 475 -14.03 13.66 -6.19
CA GLY A 475 -15.12 13.16 -5.36
C GLY A 475 -14.76 11.84 -4.66
N HIS A 476 -15.53 11.49 -3.63
CA HIS A 476 -15.28 10.28 -2.84
C HIS A 476 -15.38 8.99 -3.67
N GLN A 477 -16.35 8.92 -4.60
CA GLN A 477 -16.58 7.72 -5.39
C GLN A 477 -15.40 7.37 -6.31
N LEU A 478 -14.92 8.36 -7.06
CA LEU A 478 -13.83 8.13 -8.00
C LEU A 478 -12.52 7.91 -7.25
N PHE A 479 -12.27 8.69 -6.18
CA PHE A 479 -11.11 8.52 -5.32
C PHE A 479 -11.05 7.13 -4.67
N ASN A 480 -12.15 6.61 -4.13
CA ASN A 480 -12.20 5.28 -3.52
C ASN A 480 -12.01 4.14 -4.53
N ARG A 481 -12.33 4.37 -5.81
CA ARG A 481 -12.07 3.41 -6.89
C ARG A 481 -10.60 3.37 -7.29
N LEU A 482 -9.80 4.37 -6.91
CA LEU A 482 -8.34 4.33 -7.04
C LEU A 482 -7.79 3.30 -6.04
N GLY A 483 -6.87 2.45 -6.48
CA GLY A 483 -6.18 1.54 -5.56
C GLY A 483 -5.33 2.31 -4.54
N ALA A 484 -5.09 1.75 -3.36
CA ALA A 484 -4.36 2.41 -2.27
C ALA A 484 -3.01 3.02 -2.70
N ASN A 485 -2.25 2.30 -3.53
CA ASN A 485 -0.99 2.79 -4.09
C ASN A 485 -1.16 4.08 -4.94
N LEU A 486 -2.24 4.15 -5.72
CA LEU A 486 -2.54 5.32 -6.55
C LEU A 486 -2.97 6.51 -5.68
N GLN A 487 -3.80 6.25 -4.67
CA GLN A 487 -4.17 7.27 -3.68
C GLN A 487 -2.94 7.85 -2.99
N ASP A 488 -2.04 7.00 -2.48
CA ASP A 488 -0.82 7.43 -1.79
C ASP A 488 0.09 8.29 -2.68
N ARG A 489 0.22 7.93 -3.96
CA ARG A 489 1.04 8.69 -4.92
C ARG A 489 0.44 10.04 -5.26
N LEU A 490 -0.88 10.10 -5.48
CA LEU A 490 -1.56 11.37 -5.72
C LEU A 490 -1.49 12.26 -4.48
N VAL A 491 -1.69 11.71 -3.27
CA VAL A 491 -1.54 12.46 -2.01
C VAL A 491 -0.11 13.01 -1.88
N HIS A 492 0.91 12.21 -2.20
CA HIS A 492 2.30 12.67 -2.17
C HIS A 492 2.55 13.80 -3.20
N ALA A 493 2.09 13.63 -4.44
CA ALA A 493 2.20 14.65 -5.49
C ALA A 493 1.46 15.95 -5.10
N GLU A 494 0.29 15.85 -4.49
CA GLU A 494 -0.51 17.00 -4.07
C GLU A 494 0.15 17.75 -2.90
N ARG A 495 0.78 17.03 -1.95
CA ARG A 495 1.59 17.66 -0.89
C ARG A 495 2.73 18.49 -1.45
N PHE A 496 3.40 17.99 -2.49
CA PHE A 496 4.41 18.75 -3.21
C PHE A 496 3.78 19.98 -3.88
N PHE A 497 2.70 19.81 -4.64
CA PHE A 497 2.01 20.92 -5.31
C PHE A 497 1.61 22.06 -4.36
N GLN A 498 1.03 21.72 -3.20
CA GLN A 498 0.58 22.69 -2.21
C GLN A 498 1.73 23.49 -1.56
N SER A 499 2.95 22.95 -1.56
CA SER A 499 4.10 23.55 -0.86
C SER A 499 5.24 24.02 -1.76
N CYS A 500 5.20 23.71 -3.06
CA CYS A 500 6.25 24.04 -4.02
C CYS A 500 6.33 25.54 -4.33
N HIS A 501 7.55 25.96 -4.66
CA HIS A 501 7.95 27.29 -5.13
C HIS A 501 8.56 27.18 -6.53
N ASP A 502 8.73 28.33 -7.18
CA ASP A 502 9.37 28.39 -8.50
C ASP A 502 10.82 27.88 -8.43
N GLY A 503 11.14 26.93 -9.30
CA GLY A 503 12.48 26.35 -9.40
C GLY A 503 12.74 25.17 -8.46
N ASP A 504 11.74 24.76 -7.65
CA ASP A 504 11.83 23.52 -6.89
C ASP A 504 11.97 22.32 -7.83
N ASP A 505 12.75 21.32 -7.40
CA ASP A 505 12.92 20.07 -8.13
C ASP A 505 11.61 19.26 -8.15
N ALA A 506 10.94 19.26 -9.30
CA ALA A 506 9.66 18.61 -9.51
C ALA A 506 9.80 17.17 -10.02
N LEU A 507 11.00 16.58 -10.06
CA LEU A 507 11.20 15.25 -10.62
C LEU A 507 10.39 14.16 -9.91
N ALA A 508 10.36 14.19 -8.57
CA ALA A 508 9.58 13.24 -7.77
C ALA A 508 8.08 13.38 -8.05
N TYR A 509 7.58 14.62 -8.10
CA TYR A 509 6.22 14.95 -8.46
C TYR A 509 5.83 14.42 -9.85
N VAL A 510 6.66 14.66 -10.86
CA VAL A 510 6.47 14.14 -12.22
C VAL A 510 6.44 12.62 -12.25
N ARG A 511 7.29 11.94 -11.45
CA ARG A 511 7.30 10.47 -11.37
C ARG A 511 6.04 9.91 -10.74
N ASP A 512 5.49 10.56 -9.71
CA ASP A 512 4.24 10.12 -9.09
C ASP A 512 3.04 10.32 -10.03
N LEU A 513 2.95 11.47 -10.72
CA LEU A 513 1.94 11.67 -11.76
C LEU A 513 2.09 10.66 -12.91
N TYR A 514 3.32 10.40 -13.36
CA TYR A 514 3.59 9.42 -14.40
C TYR A 514 3.11 8.02 -14.01
N ALA A 515 3.47 7.56 -12.80
CA ALA A 515 3.05 6.25 -12.30
C ALA A 515 1.54 6.18 -12.10
N ALA A 516 0.92 7.29 -11.66
CA ALA A 516 -0.51 7.39 -11.47
C ALA A 516 -1.27 7.21 -12.79
N ILE A 517 -0.89 7.96 -13.81
CA ILE A 517 -1.52 7.90 -15.14
C ILE A 517 -1.23 6.56 -15.83
N GLN A 518 -0.01 6.03 -15.70
CA GLN A 518 0.32 4.70 -16.22
C GLN A 518 -0.64 3.64 -15.65
N SER A 519 -0.90 3.68 -14.34
CA SER A 519 -1.84 2.76 -13.69
C SER A 519 -3.27 2.91 -14.22
N SER A 520 -3.70 4.13 -14.53
CA SER A 520 -5.02 4.38 -15.12
C SER A 520 -5.14 3.80 -16.53
N PHE A 521 -4.10 3.92 -17.38
CA PHE A 521 -4.08 3.27 -18.68
C PHE A 521 -4.03 1.74 -18.58
N GLU A 522 -3.21 1.18 -17.69
CA GLU A 522 -3.17 -0.27 -17.45
C GLU A 522 -4.56 -0.82 -17.05
N ARG A 523 -5.30 -0.06 -16.24
CA ARG A 523 -6.68 -0.38 -15.89
C ARG A 523 -7.62 -0.30 -17.10
N ALA A 524 -7.51 0.74 -17.93
CA ALA A 524 -8.32 0.88 -19.15
C ALA A 524 -8.04 -0.24 -20.18
N LEU A 525 -6.83 -0.80 -20.16
CA LEU A 525 -6.44 -1.96 -20.97
C LEU A 525 -6.94 -3.30 -20.40
N THR A 526 -7.31 -3.36 -19.12
CA THR A 526 -7.66 -4.61 -18.45
C THR A 526 -8.94 -5.21 -19.06
N GLY A 527 -8.86 -6.45 -19.56
CA GLY A 527 -9.99 -7.15 -20.16
C GLY A 527 -10.23 -6.85 -21.64
N ARG A 528 -9.41 -5.98 -22.26
CA ARG A 528 -9.44 -5.71 -23.71
C ARG A 528 -8.72 -6.84 -24.47
N LEU A 529 -9.24 -7.19 -25.65
CA LEU A 529 -8.56 -8.15 -26.53
C LEU A 529 -7.39 -7.46 -27.25
N PRO A 530 -6.21 -8.12 -27.35
CA PRO A 530 -5.09 -7.58 -28.10
C PRO A 530 -5.46 -7.38 -29.58
N SER A 531 -4.91 -6.34 -30.22
CA SER A 531 -5.10 -6.17 -31.67
C SER A 531 -4.31 -7.21 -32.47
N ASP A 532 -4.87 -7.66 -33.59
CA ASP A 532 -4.19 -8.56 -34.55
C ASP A 532 -3.10 -7.85 -35.38
N THR A 533 -2.77 -6.60 -35.03
CA THR A 533 -1.77 -5.78 -35.73
C THR A 533 -0.38 -6.41 -35.59
N SER A 534 0.35 -6.54 -36.71
CA SER A 534 1.73 -7.04 -36.70
C SER A 534 2.69 -6.07 -35.99
N ASP A 535 3.80 -6.58 -35.43
CA ASP A 535 4.78 -5.75 -34.71
C ASP A 535 5.30 -4.58 -35.56
N ALA A 536 5.49 -4.81 -36.86
CA ALA A 536 5.94 -3.79 -37.80
C ALA A 536 4.94 -2.62 -37.96
N GLN A 537 3.65 -2.86 -37.71
CA GLN A 537 2.57 -1.90 -37.97
C GLN A 537 1.98 -1.26 -36.70
N LEU A 538 2.41 -1.69 -35.50
CA LEU A 538 1.82 -1.23 -34.23
C LEU A 538 1.87 0.30 -34.09
N LYS A 539 3.03 0.91 -34.35
CA LYS A 539 3.22 2.35 -34.17
C LYS A 539 2.44 3.15 -35.21
N ASP A 540 2.55 2.77 -36.48
CA ASP A 540 1.86 3.45 -37.59
C ASP A 540 0.33 3.37 -37.42
N THR A 541 -0.17 2.24 -36.93
CA THR A 541 -1.60 2.07 -36.64
C THR A 541 -2.05 2.95 -35.47
N ALA A 542 -1.27 2.99 -34.38
CA ALA A 542 -1.57 3.85 -33.24
C ALA A 542 -1.54 5.34 -33.62
N GLU A 543 -0.54 5.76 -34.41
CA GLU A 543 -0.42 7.11 -34.93
C GLU A 543 -1.62 7.48 -35.80
N ARG A 544 -1.98 6.62 -36.76
CA ARG A 544 -3.16 6.84 -37.60
C ARG A 544 -4.43 7.03 -36.78
N LYS A 545 -4.68 6.18 -35.77
CA LYS A 545 -5.87 6.31 -34.92
C LYS A 545 -5.87 7.59 -34.08
N ALA A 546 -4.71 8.00 -33.57
CA ALA A 546 -4.58 9.27 -32.86
C ALA A 546 -4.86 10.49 -33.77
N VAL A 547 -4.38 10.44 -35.02
CA VAL A 547 -4.61 11.49 -36.03
C VAL A 547 -6.08 11.51 -36.47
N GLU A 548 -6.66 10.36 -36.79
CA GLU A 548 -8.07 10.23 -37.19
C GLU A 548 -9.04 10.70 -36.10
N ALA A 549 -8.70 10.48 -34.83
CA ALA A 549 -9.46 10.97 -33.68
C ALA A 549 -9.18 12.44 -33.31
N GLY A 550 -8.28 13.12 -34.02
CA GLY A 550 -8.01 14.56 -33.83
C GLY A 550 -7.04 14.92 -32.70
N PHE A 551 -6.44 13.95 -32.01
CA PHE A 551 -5.55 14.23 -30.87
C PHE A 551 -4.22 14.89 -31.25
N CYS A 552 -3.72 14.68 -32.46
CA CYS A 552 -2.45 15.22 -32.93
C CYS A 552 -2.34 15.18 -34.46
N GLU A 553 -1.45 15.98 -35.05
CA GLU A 553 -1.05 15.86 -36.46
C GLU A 553 -0.08 14.70 -36.71
N GLY A 554 0.60 14.24 -35.66
CA GLY A 554 1.51 13.10 -35.67
C GLY A 554 2.08 12.84 -34.27
N LEU A 555 2.56 11.63 -34.02
CA LEU A 555 3.10 11.27 -32.72
C LEU A 555 4.38 12.04 -32.41
N SER A 556 4.51 12.51 -31.18
CA SER A 556 5.73 13.14 -30.67
C SER A 556 6.91 12.14 -30.63
N GLU A 557 8.13 12.67 -30.61
CA GLU A 557 9.35 11.85 -30.52
C GLU A 557 9.35 10.94 -29.28
N SER A 558 8.83 11.42 -28.14
CA SER A 558 8.75 10.65 -26.89
C SER A 558 7.86 9.41 -26.99
N LEU A 559 6.87 9.40 -27.89
CA LEU A 559 6.04 8.23 -28.18
C LEU A 559 6.61 7.40 -29.35
N ARG A 560 7.15 8.04 -30.38
CA ARG A 560 7.76 7.35 -31.53
C ARG A 560 8.94 6.46 -31.15
N THR A 561 9.71 6.84 -30.13
CA THR A 561 10.90 6.10 -29.67
C THR A 561 10.60 4.91 -28.75
N VAL A 562 9.33 4.72 -28.32
CA VAL A 562 8.92 3.59 -27.48
C VAL A 562 9.23 2.26 -28.17
N LYS A 563 9.77 1.28 -27.45
CA LYS A 563 10.11 -0.04 -28.05
C LYS A 563 8.85 -0.80 -28.43
N THR A 564 8.79 -1.32 -29.65
CA THR A 564 7.67 -2.14 -30.15
C THR A 564 7.37 -3.34 -29.25
N SER A 565 8.41 -4.00 -28.72
CA SER A 565 8.24 -5.11 -27.77
C SER A 565 7.56 -4.70 -26.46
N ALA A 566 7.77 -3.45 -26.00
CA ALA A 566 7.08 -2.94 -24.82
C ALA A 566 5.60 -2.68 -25.12
N VAL A 567 5.26 -2.16 -26.31
CA VAL A 567 3.85 -2.01 -26.73
C VAL A 567 3.16 -3.37 -26.81
N ARG A 568 3.81 -4.38 -27.39
CA ARG A 568 3.28 -5.74 -27.44
C ARG A 568 3.06 -6.34 -26.05
N GLN A 569 4.00 -6.15 -25.13
CA GLN A 569 3.86 -6.60 -23.75
C GLN A 569 2.70 -5.90 -23.03
N ALA A 570 2.48 -4.61 -23.27
CA ALA A 570 1.34 -3.87 -22.73
C ALA A 570 0.00 -4.42 -23.24
N LEU A 571 -0.11 -4.70 -24.55
CA LEU A 571 -1.29 -5.34 -25.15
C LEU A 571 -1.60 -6.74 -24.56
N GLN A 572 -0.57 -7.44 -24.09
CA GLN A 572 -0.68 -8.77 -23.47
C GLN A 572 -0.96 -8.70 -21.95
N GLY A 573 -1.22 -7.50 -21.40
CA GLY A 573 -1.49 -7.29 -19.98
C GLY A 573 -0.23 -7.21 -19.10
N GLY A 574 0.96 -7.08 -19.69
CA GLY A 574 2.18 -6.80 -18.96
C GLY A 574 2.28 -5.32 -18.57
N SER A 575 2.67 -5.04 -17.32
CA SER A 575 2.95 -3.66 -16.89
C SER A 575 4.19 -3.13 -17.61
N GLN A 576 4.06 -1.97 -18.26
CA GLN A 576 5.07 -1.36 -19.13
C GLN A 576 5.10 0.15 -18.93
N THR A 577 5.99 0.85 -19.63
CA THR A 577 6.07 2.32 -19.55
C THR A 577 4.75 2.99 -19.95
N LEU A 578 4.49 4.20 -19.44
CA LEU A 578 3.33 5.01 -19.83
C LEU A 578 3.20 5.12 -21.35
N GLY A 579 4.30 5.38 -22.06
CA GLY A 579 4.28 5.47 -23.53
C GLY A 579 3.84 4.18 -24.21
N ALA A 580 4.22 3.01 -23.68
CA ALA A 580 3.73 1.72 -24.19
C ALA A 580 2.24 1.52 -23.91
N CYS A 581 1.77 1.93 -22.71
CA CYS A 581 0.36 1.84 -22.34
C CYS A 581 -0.53 2.77 -23.18
N VAL A 582 -0.09 4.01 -23.46
CA VAL A 582 -0.80 4.96 -24.34
C VAL A 582 -0.94 4.39 -25.76
N LEU A 583 0.16 3.87 -26.33
CA LEU A 583 0.13 3.28 -27.66
C LEU A 583 -0.75 2.02 -27.72
N ALA A 584 -0.70 1.17 -26.70
CA ALA A 584 -1.56 0.00 -26.59
C ALA A 584 -3.04 0.40 -26.48
N TRP A 585 -3.35 1.43 -25.69
CA TRP A 585 -4.70 1.95 -25.52
C TRP A 585 -5.27 2.46 -26.85
N LEU A 586 -4.52 3.29 -27.58
CA LEU A 586 -4.90 3.73 -28.94
C LEU A 586 -5.22 2.56 -29.87
N LEU A 587 -4.49 1.45 -29.77
CA LEU A 587 -4.70 0.27 -30.62
C LEU A 587 -6.00 -0.47 -30.30
N VAL A 588 -6.41 -0.55 -29.03
CA VAL A 588 -7.58 -1.33 -28.58
C VAL A 588 -8.88 -0.53 -28.43
N SER A 589 -8.82 0.80 -28.37
CA SER A 589 -10.01 1.66 -28.30
C SER A 589 -10.64 1.85 -29.68
N ASP A 590 -11.95 1.85 -29.80
CA ASP A 590 -12.63 2.11 -31.09
C ASP A 590 -12.71 3.61 -31.41
N ALA A 591 -13.20 3.95 -32.60
CA ALA A 591 -13.25 5.34 -33.05
C ALA A 591 -14.23 6.19 -32.21
N ASP A 592 -15.34 5.60 -31.75
CA ASP A 592 -16.35 6.31 -30.96
C ASP A 592 -15.83 6.62 -29.55
N GLU A 593 -15.12 5.68 -28.93
CA GLU A 593 -14.43 5.89 -27.64
C GLU A 593 -13.35 6.97 -27.76
N LEU A 594 -12.52 6.90 -28.80
CA LEU A 594 -11.47 7.89 -29.03
C LEU A 594 -12.06 9.29 -29.28
N ALA A 595 -13.16 9.40 -30.02
CA ALA A 595 -13.87 10.66 -30.23
C ALA A 595 -14.47 11.22 -28.93
N ALA A 596 -15.13 10.38 -28.11
CA ALA A 596 -15.68 10.79 -26.82
C ALA A 596 -14.59 11.29 -25.86
N ILE A 597 -13.43 10.65 -25.86
CA ILE A 597 -12.27 11.08 -25.07
C ILE A 597 -11.67 12.36 -25.63
N HIS A 598 -11.58 12.51 -26.95
CA HIS A 598 -11.13 13.76 -27.59
C HIS A 598 -12.05 14.93 -27.22
N ASP A 599 -13.37 14.75 -27.23
CA ASP A 599 -14.33 15.80 -26.86
C ASP A 599 -14.16 16.26 -25.39
N THR A 600 -13.70 15.36 -24.52
CA THR A 600 -13.43 15.65 -23.10
C THR A 600 -12.03 16.24 -22.87
N GLN A 601 -11.01 15.70 -23.54
CA GLN A 601 -9.62 16.12 -23.40
C GLN A 601 -8.87 16.04 -24.75
N PRO A 602 -8.99 17.08 -25.60
CA PRO A 602 -8.30 17.11 -26.89
C PRO A 602 -6.77 17.02 -26.77
N SER A 603 -6.22 17.51 -25.65
CA SER A 603 -4.77 17.55 -25.40
C SER A 603 -4.16 16.24 -24.91
N LEU A 604 -4.93 15.16 -24.71
CA LEU A 604 -4.50 13.95 -23.99
C LEU A 604 -3.15 13.40 -24.49
N ILE A 605 -2.98 13.23 -25.80
CA ILE A 605 -1.72 12.69 -26.36
C ILE A 605 -0.55 13.67 -26.16
N GLY A 606 -0.78 14.97 -26.32
CA GLY A 606 0.21 16.01 -26.05
C GLY A 606 0.63 16.08 -24.58
N ASP A 607 -0.33 15.96 -23.67
CA ASP A 607 -0.11 15.94 -22.22
C ASP A 607 0.74 14.72 -21.82
N MET A 608 0.44 13.54 -22.37
CA MET A 608 1.22 12.33 -22.13
C MET A 608 2.64 12.45 -22.67
N ALA A 609 2.79 12.98 -23.89
CA ALA A 609 4.09 13.22 -24.49
C ALA A 609 4.96 14.17 -23.65
N ASN A 610 4.37 15.26 -23.15
CA ASN A 610 5.02 16.24 -22.28
C ASN A 610 5.44 15.61 -20.95
N LEU A 611 4.57 14.82 -20.32
CA LEU A 611 4.89 14.14 -19.06
C LEU A 611 6.01 13.09 -19.23
N ILE A 612 5.98 12.30 -20.32
CA ILE A 612 7.04 11.34 -20.66
C ILE A 612 8.37 12.05 -20.86
N ALA A 613 8.37 13.17 -21.60
CA ALA A 613 9.57 13.95 -21.85
C ALA A 613 10.17 14.54 -20.56
N ARG A 614 9.33 15.11 -19.68
CA ARG A 614 9.76 15.69 -18.41
C ARG A 614 10.26 14.67 -17.41
N ARG A 615 9.75 13.44 -17.43
CA ARG A 615 10.33 12.34 -16.62
C ARG A 615 11.79 12.07 -17.01
N GLY A 616 12.10 12.21 -18.30
CA GLY A 616 13.44 12.06 -18.86
C GLY A 616 14.07 10.68 -18.66
N HIS A 617 15.35 10.58 -19.00
CA HIS A 617 16.21 9.43 -18.73
C HIS A 617 17.34 9.87 -17.80
N GLY A 618 17.22 9.57 -16.51
CA GLY A 618 18.26 9.86 -15.54
C GLY A 618 17.72 10.36 -14.21
N ASN A 619 18.62 10.83 -13.36
CA ASN A 619 18.31 11.45 -12.08
C ASN A 619 18.78 12.91 -12.05
N GLU A 620 18.51 13.62 -13.15
CA GLU A 620 18.72 15.05 -13.22
C GLU A 620 17.60 15.79 -12.49
N PRO A 621 17.93 16.77 -11.63
CA PRO A 621 16.93 17.64 -11.03
C PRO A 621 16.10 18.34 -12.11
N LEU A 622 14.80 18.47 -11.86
CA LEU A 622 13.85 19.09 -12.79
C LEU A 622 13.25 20.35 -12.14
N PRO A 623 13.98 21.48 -12.11
CA PRO A 623 13.45 22.73 -11.60
C PRO A 623 12.32 23.22 -12.53
N LEU A 624 11.11 23.38 -12.00
CA LEU A 624 9.97 23.87 -12.77
C LEU A 624 9.35 25.13 -12.14
N PRO A 625 8.85 26.06 -12.96
CA PRO A 625 7.90 27.09 -12.50
C PRO A 625 6.63 26.45 -11.94
N LYS A 626 6.04 27.07 -10.91
CA LYS A 626 4.81 26.61 -10.27
C LYS A 626 3.63 26.53 -11.25
N GLU A 627 3.59 27.40 -12.24
CA GLU A 627 2.60 27.35 -13.32
C GLU A 627 2.69 26.04 -14.11
N ASN A 628 3.90 25.60 -14.46
CA ASN A 628 4.09 24.33 -15.17
C ASN A 628 3.71 23.13 -14.30
N ILE A 629 3.99 23.19 -12.99
CA ILE A 629 3.56 22.17 -12.02
C ILE A 629 2.02 22.09 -11.98
N ALA A 630 1.33 23.24 -11.96
CA ALA A 630 -0.13 23.33 -11.99
C ALA A 630 -0.73 22.78 -13.30
N GLN A 631 -0.11 23.06 -14.45
CA GLN A 631 -0.53 22.51 -15.74
C GLN A 631 -0.42 20.98 -15.75
N LEU A 632 0.69 20.43 -15.24
CA LEU A 632 0.88 18.98 -15.12
C LEU A 632 -0.15 18.35 -14.17
N ARG A 633 -0.48 19.01 -13.04
CA ARG A 633 -1.53 18.58 -12.11
C ARG A 633 -2.86 18.43 -12.85
N LYS A 634 -3.27 19.51 -13.52
CA LYS A 634 -4.54 19.59 -14.24
C LYS A 634 -4.62 18.51 -15.31
N ALA A 635 -3.59 18.41 -16.16
CA ALA A 635 -3.53 17.40 -17.21
C ALA A 635 -3.62 15.97 -16.65
N ALA A 636 -2.88 15.67 -15.57
CA ALA A 636 -2.93 14.36 -14.94
C ALA A 636 -4.30 14.03 -14.36
N PHE A 637 -4.92 14.98 -13.63
CA PHE A 637 -6.21 14.77 -12.99
C PHE A 637 -7.34 14.62 -14.02
N THR A 638 -7.33 15.46 -15.06
CA THR A 638 -8.26 15.31 -16.19
C THR A 638 -8.09 13.95 -16.86
N THR A 639 -6.85 13.52 -17.16
CA THR A 639 -6.60 12.21 -17.80
C THR A 639 -7.11 11.05 -16.95
N ILE A 640 -6.82 11.05 -15.64
CA ILE A 640 -7.29 10.01 -14.72
C ILE A 640 -8.82 9.97 -14.68
N ARG A 641 -9.48 11.14 -14.62
CA ARG A 641 -10.94 11.21 -14.62
C ARG A 641 -11.51 10.66 -15.93
N THR A 642 -11.05 11.16 -17.07
CA THR A 642 -11.52 10.75 -18.39
C THR A 642 -11.42 9.23 -18.59
N LEU A 643 -10.28 8.62 -18.23
CA LEU A 643 -10.08 7.17 -18.38
C LEU A 643 -10.87 6.29 -17.40
N MET A 644 -11.36 6.86 -16.30
CA MET A 644 -12.16 6.12 -15.32
C MET A 644 -13.66 6.27 -15.53
N GLU A 645 -14.07 7.30 -16.25
CA GLU A 645 -15.45 7.59 -16.62
C GLU A 645 -15.81 7.04 -18.01
N SER A 646 -14.83 6.87 -18.89
CA SER A 646 -14.91 6.07 -20.13
C SER A 646 -15.05 4.58 -19.81
#